data_AF-M2V1I2-F1
#
_entry.id   AF-M2V1I2-F1
#
_cell.length_a   1.000
_cell.length_b   1.000
_cell.length_c   1.000
_cell.angle_alpha   90.00
_cell.angle_beta   90.00
_cell.angle_gamma   90.00
#
_symmetry.space_group_name_H-M   'P 1'
#
loop_
_entity.id
_entity.type
_entity.pdbx_description
1 polymer ?
#
loop_
_entity_poly.entity_id
_entity_poly.type
_entity_poly.pdbx_seq_one_letter_code
_entity_poly.pdbx_strand_id
1 'polypeptide(L)'
;MDRSDMAPMSNCSTSQHHASVKRGVYASETDVYFTMHRGEVRLLGEDKMVFIIQKHDWVYPETLPPMPQCIAEQDQAAWLGAMTKCTKKQCMRHFGVICTRHQWRTQLSCLNTELSPQLLKQYIGYCSRSVLKRAQLYQWIRTTTGRTWLTEVGDANGLQRLSPGSLIKGYAPVRIKDKAPACLTESVSASSMEPFGQVMASCGFGAYTRHMGNAKRPWEYHEGEHSMVALDIEVAGYDLTHATIPDNYYFDKQCFCKTFDASLAAHYCAGPGIDSTRQRLWMHATCGPASLPPDWREGLKTTPRDYIPTERWKWPQCFNSMPDSVMRLKNQCTTSACRVGFDGYCYVQSAVERSCFCRNISYDTCKGSCHVFDNRIDYVRWLHDLCGAEEDWHGFPEDWHRLASVSRRDAIPWAWYTESFGLSNLSTGETNPSTSKQTCASSEWKQMSLLLVNLAALFTAVFGPKSASDPTTNPLNSILWFPRGIAVAAFYLLANAINAMLIQSTPTYEETPMTELALLWCTIPRLTWLTIILVLASPYKRSTFSAVATAIVSEALLQALSSPTIISTVSYGIKHGFYNPNTPVLHNLPAATYMYAGALMWVVVMLLSIVSFLIILLDASAPQDSPSVYSSYTQNAHLAAQLREPFLERWTWIEEKIAEYWIDRDWDFEHTPLMQNQGYVHAVYGTLPTKTPRGRGMKRSIVRVTLLAIVSTFSLWIAQWLFWIGFVGISAEE
;
A
#
# COMPACT_ATOMS: atom_id res chain seq x y z
N MET A 1 -13.87 -28.87 35.20
CA MET A 1 -12.83 -29.46 36.05
C MET A 1 -11.49 -28.93 35.56
N ASP A 2 -10.74 -28.41 36.51
CA ASP A 2 -9.47 -27.69 36.49
C ASP A 2 -9.36 -26.33 35.79
N ARG A 3 -8.63 -25.46 36.49
CA ARG A 3 -8.82 -24.03 36.73
C ARG A 3 -7.45 -23.34 36.65
N SER A 4 -7.47 -22.03 36.40
CA SER A 4 -6.46 -21.03 36.80
C SER A 4 -5.18 -20.93 35.93
N ASP A 5 -4.50 -19.82 35.73
CA ASP A 5 -4.70 -18.36 35.82
C ASP A 5 -3.32 -17.73 35.52
N MET A 6 -3.30 -16.42 35.23
CA MET A 6 -2.20 -15.45 35.38
C MET A 6 -1.26 -15.13 34.19
N ALA A 7 -1.38 -13.88 33.74
CA ALA A 7 -0.35 -13.06 33.09
C ALA A 7 0.68 -12.54 34.15
N PRO A 8 1.82 -11.87 33.82
CA PRO A 8 1.78 -10.52 33.23
C PRO A 8 2.92 -10.13 32.25
N MET A 9 2.63 -9.07 31.49
CA MET A 9 3.58 -8.24 30.74
C MET A 9 4.46 -7.40 31.66
N SER A 10 5.74 -7.21 31.32
CA SER A 10 6.45 -5.93 31.51
C SER A 10 7.82 -5.91 30.78
N ASN A 11 8.20 -4.70 30.37
CA ASN A 11 9.54 -4.21 30.03
C ASN A 11 10.10 -4.44 28.61
N CYS A 12 9.91 -3.45 27.74
CA CYS A 12 10.92 -3.01 26.79
C CYS A 12 10.96 -1.48 26.74
N SER A 13 12.09 -0.91 27.17
CA SER A 13 12.40 0.51 27.14
C SER A 13 13.11 0.91 25.84
N THR A 14 12.58 1.94 25.18
CA THR A 14 13.25 3.11 24.58
C THR A 14 14.76 3.07 24.27
N SER A 15 15.13 3.30 23.00
CA SER A 15 15.74 4.56 22.47
C SER A 15 16.06 4.36 20.96
N GLN A 16 15.50 5.15 20.04
CA GLN A 16 16.04 6.42 19.51
C GLN A 16 17.50 6.35 19.04
N HIS A 17 17.74 6.32 17.72
CA HIS A 17 18.20 7.50 16.95
C HIS A 17 18.66 7.20 15.50
N HIS A 18 18.32 8.17 14.64
CA HIS A 18 19.00 8.66 13.44
C HIS A 18 19.10 7.83 12.15
N ALA A 19 18.25 8.25 11.21
CA ALA A 19 18.50 8.21 9.77
C ALA A 19 19.70 9.09 9.37
N SER A 20 20.46 8.65 8.37
CA SER A 20 21.14 9.53 7.41
C SER A 20 21.18 8.87 6.04
N VAL A 21 20.53 9.55 5.09
CA VAL A 21 20.55 9.32 3.65
C VAL A 21 21.88 9.79 3.07
N LYS A 22 22.45 9.05 2.11
CA LYS A 22 23.25 9.63 1.01
C LYS A 22 23.19 8.75 -0.24
N ARG A 23 22.70 9.33 -1.34
CA ARG A 23 22.87 8.87 -2.73
C ARG A 23 24.32 9.10 -3.19
N GLY A 24 24.79 8.30 -4.14
CA GLY A 24 25.93 8.62 -4.99
C GLY A 24 26.33 7.50 -5.93
N VAL A 25 26.06 7.70 -7.23
CA VAL A 25 26.46 6.88 -8.38
C VAL A 25 27.79 7.43 -8.91
N TYR A 26 28.76 6.57 -9.24
CA TYR A 26 29.57 6.50 -10.49
C TYR A 26 30.90 5.75 -10.27
N ALA A 27 31.30 5.07 -11.34
CA ALA A 27 32.51 4.27 -11.51
C ALA A 27 33.83 5.08 -11.46
N SER A 28 34.94 4.43 -11.09
CA SER A 28 36.17 4.46 -11.88
C SER A 28 37.15 3.35 -11.44
N GLU A 29 37.93 2.88 -12.40
CA GLU A 29 39.20 2.18 -12.22
C GLU A 29 40.10 2.83 -11.17
N THR A 30 40.93 2.02 -10.50
CA THR A 30 42.33 2.36 -10.22
C THR A 30 43.07 1.12 -9.71
N ASP A 31 44.20 0.86 -10.35
CA ASP A 31 45.28 -0.01 -9.92
C ASP A 31 45.73 0.30 -8.49
N VAL A 32 45.95 -0.73 -7.67
CA VAL A 32 46.80 -0.61 -6.48
C VAL A 32 47.74 -1.79 -6.37
N TYR A 33 49.03 -1.43 -6.39
CA TYR A 33 50.22 -2.24 -6.26
C TYR A 33 50.25 -3.06 -4.96
N PHE A 34 50.80 -4.28 -5.08
CA PHE A 34 51.20 -5.11 -3.95
C PHE A 34 52.25 -4.43 -3.08
N THR A 35 51.98 -4.29 -1.78
CA THR A 35 53.01 -4.14 -0.75
C THR A 35 53.06 -5.40 0.10
N MET A 36 54.19 -6.12 -0.01
CA MET A 36 54.58 -7.24 0.84
C MET A 36 54.56 -6.83 2.32
N HIS A 37 53.78 -7.53 3.13
CA HIS A 37 54.07 -7.68 4.55
C HIS A 37 54.45 -9.13 4.86
N ARG A 38 55.73 -9.27 5.22
CA ARG A 38 56.39 -10.44 5.76
C ARG A 38 55.87 -10.65 7.19
N GLY A 39 54.97 -11.61 7.37
CA GLY A 39 54.43 -12.04 8.66
C GLY A 39 54.86 -13.47 8.96
N GLU A 40 55.47 -13.65 10.12
CA GLU A 40 56.13 -14.86 10.59
C GLU A 40 55.25 -16.11 10.65
N VAL A 41 55.91 -17.22 10.34
CA VAL A 41 55.48 -18.60 10.42
C VAL A 41 55.19 -18.99 11.88
N ARG A 42 53.98 -19.48 12.16
CA ARG A 42 53.71 -20.41 13.27
C ARG A 42 53.35 -21.77 12.70
N LEU A 43 54.32 -22.67 12.79
CA LEU A 43 54.23 -24.10 12.48
C LEU A 43 53.42 -24.83 13.56
N LEU A 44 52.28 -25.37 13.17
CA LEU A 44 51.53 -26.48 13.76
C LEU A 44 50.66 -26.96 12.58
N GLY A 45 50.88 -28.08 11.89
CA GLY A 45 51.50 -29.33 12.24
C GLY A 45 50.54 -30.40 11.73
N GLU A 46 50.69 -30.81 10.47
CA GLU A 46 50.26 -32.11 9.91
C GLU A 46 50.74 -32.20 8.44
N ASP A 47 52.04 -32.41 8.29
CA ASP A 47 52.63 -32.81 7.02
C ASP A 47 52.13 -34.21 6.66
N LYS A 48 51.20 -34.30 5.70
CA LYS A 48 51.12 -35.49 4.85
C LYS A 48 52.37 -35.51 3.99
N MET A 49 53.41 -36.18 4.51
CA MET A 49 54.59 -36.60 3.77
C MET A 49 54.16 -37.23 2.44
N VAL A 50 54.35 -36.47 1.35
CA VAL A 50 54.36 -37.01 0.00
C VAL A 50 55.65 -37.82 -0.11
N PHE A 51 55.54 -39.14 0.05
CA PHE A 51 56.61 -40.05 -0.28
C PHE A 51 56.94 -39.87 -1.78
N ILE A 52 58.06 -39.21 -2.07
CA ILE A 52 58.73 -39.36 -3.36
C ILE A 52 59.29 -40.79 -3.37
N ILE A 53 58.50 -41.74 -3.84
CA ILE A 53 58.95 -43.11 -4.08
C ILE A 53 60.06 -43.00 -5.12
N GLN A 54 61.29 -43.41 -4.75
CA GLN A 54 62.31 -43.79 -5.71
C GLN A 54 61.70 -44.86 -6.62
N LYS A 55 61.24 -44.47 -7.81
CA LYS A 55 60.50 -45.33 -8.74
C LYS A 55 61.38 -46.51 -9.12
N HIS A 56 61.08 -47.67 -8.55
CA HIS A 56 61.34 -48.92 -9.24
C HIS A 56 60.50 -48.87 -10.53
N ASP A 57 61.13 -49.10 -11.68
CA ASP A 57 60.48 -48.95 -12.99
C ASP A 57 59.24 -49.84 -13.17
N TRP A 58 59.12 -50.91 -12.38
CA TRP A 58 57.99 -51.83 -12.39
C TRP A 58 57.08 -51.63 -11.18
N VAL A 59 55.80 -51.43 -11.43
CA VAL A 59 54.76 -51.33 -10.39
C VAL A 59 53.68 -52.38 -10.58
N TYR A 60 52.89 -52.63 -9.54
CA TYR A 60 51.71 -53.47 -9.68
C TYR A 60 50.58 -52.66 -10.32
N PRO A 61 49.77 -53.22 -11.24
CA PRO A 61 48.68 -52.49 -11.87
C PRO A 61 47.72 -51.86 -10.85
N GLU A 62 47.43 -52.56 -9.75
CA GLU A 62 46.59 -52.06 -8.67
C GLU A 62 47.14 -50.85 -7.90
N THR A 63 48.41 -50.49 -8.10
CA THR A 63 49.03 -49.30 -7.50
C THR A 63 49.00 -48.08 -8.42
N LEU A 64 48.57 -48.24 -9.67
CA LEU A 64 48.40 -47.12 -10.60
C LEU A 64 47.16 -46.32 -10.20
N PRO A 65 47.17 -44.98 -10.37
CA PRO A 65 45.98 -44.17 -10.12
C PRO A 65 44.83 -44.60 -11.04
N PRO A 66 43.55 -44.50 -10.60
CA PRO A 66 42.40 -44.93 -11.40
C PRO A 66 42.27 -44.21 -12.74
N MET A 67 41.43 -44.72 -13.62
CA MET A 67 41.21 -44.10 -14.93
C MET A 67 40.59 -42.70 -14.77
N PRO A 68 41.18 -41.64 -15.36
CA PRO A 68 40.60 -40.29 -15.30
C PRO A 68 39.22 -40.23 -15.97
N GLN A 69 38.32 -39.43 -15.41
CA GLN A 69 36.93 -39.32 -15.87
C GLN A 69 36.82 -39.02 -17.38
N CYS A 70 37.62 -38.07 -17.87
CA CYS A 70 37.52 -37.66 -19.27
C CYS A 70 38.02 -38.71 -20.27
N ILE A 71 38.86 -39.65 -19.84
CA ILE A 71 39.27 -40.81 -20.66
C ILE A 71 38.13 -41.84 -20.66
N ALA A 72 37.54 -42.08 -19.49
CA ALA A 72 36.45 -43.03 -19.33
C ALA A 72 35.20 -42.68 -20.17
N GLU A 73 34.95 -41.38 -20.37
CA GLU A 73 33.83 -40.84 -21.16
C GLU A 73 34.06 -40.87 -22.69
N GLN A 74 35.24 -41.32 -23.15
CA GLN A 74 35.60 -41.40 -24.58
C GLN A 74 35.95 -42.84 -24.97
N ASP A 75 36.35 -43.04 -26.23
CA ASP A 75 36.89 -44.34 -26.68
C ASP A 75 38.19 -44.67 -25.93
N GLN A 76 38.15 -45.75 -25.17
CA GLN A 76 39.23 -46.18 -24.29
C GLN A 76 40.26 -47.08 -24.99
N ALA A 77 40.00 -47.53 -26.23
CA ALA A 77 40.78 -48.57 -26.90
C ALA A 77 42.28 -48.24 -26.98
N ALA A 78 42.63 -47.01 -27.37
CA ALA A 78 44.02 -46.57 -27.47
C ALA A 78 44.70 -46.50 -26.08
N TRP A 79 43.98 -46.01 -25.06
CA TRP A 79 44.48 -45.93 -23.69
C TRP A 79 44.72 -47.33 -23.09
N LEU A 80 43.74 -48.22 -23.21
CA LEU A 80 43.86 -49.61 -22.76
C LEU A 80 44.95 -50.36 -23.52
N GLY A 81 45.09 -50.10 -24.83
CA GLY A 81 46.18 -50.64 -25.65
C GLY A 81 47.56 -50.25 -25.14
N ALA A 82 47.76 -48.97 -24.81
CA ALA A 82 49.01 -48.48 -24.22
C ALA A 82 49.31 -49.12 -22.85
N MET A 83 48.29 -49.20 -21.98
CA MET A 83 48.40 -49.84 -20.66
C MET A 83 48.76 -51.34 -20.77
N THR A 84 48.13 -52.04 -21.71
CA THR A 84 48.35 -53.46 -22.01
C THR A 84 49.76 -53.72 -22.50
N LYS A 85 50.22 -52.95 -23.49
CA LYS A 85 51.56 -53.10 -24.10
C LYS A 85 52.69 -52.96 -23.09
N CYS A 86 52.49 -52.12 -22.07
CA CYS A 86 53.45 -51.89 -21.00
C CYS A 86 53.32 -52.83 -19.79
N THR A 87 52.38 -53.76 -19.82
CA THR A 87 52.15 -54.72 -18.74
C THR A 87 52.65 -56.10 -19.15
N LYS A 88 53.51 -56.70 -18.30
CA LYS A 88 54.13 -58.00 -18.57
C LYS A 88 54.10 -58.89 -17.34
N LYS A 89 54.05 -60.19 -17.57
CA LYS A 89 54.11 -61.21 -16.52
C LYS A 89 55.58 -61.35 -16.07
N GLN A 90 55.89 -60.80 -14.90
CA GLN A 90 57.24 -60.76 -14.35
C GLN A 90 57.44 -61.87 -13.32
N CYS A 91 58.64 -62.43 -13.27
CA CYS A 91 59.02 -63.35 -12.22
C CYS A 91 59.33 -62.59 -10.92
N MET A 92 58.69 -62.98 -9.82
CA MET A 92 58.86 -62.34 -8.51
C MET A 92 59.72 -63.17 -7.56
N ARG A 93 59.78 -64.49 -7.77
CA ARG A 93 60.58 -65.38 -6.93
C ARG A 93 61.18 -66.50 -7.77
N HIS A 94 62.49 -66.61 -7.71
CA HIS A 94 63.24 -67.69 -8.34
C HIS A 94 63.58 -68.77 -7.31
N PHE A 95 63.54 -70.03 -7.74
CA PHE A 95 64.17 -71.16 -7.08
C PHE A 95 65.21 -71.73 -8.05
N GLY A 96 66.49 -71.40 -7.84
CA GLY A 96 67.52 -71.61 -8.84
C GLY A 96 67.24 -70.80 -10.11
N VAL A 97 67.14 -71.48 -11.26
CA VAL A 97 66.77 -70.87 -12.56
C VAL A 97 65.25 -70.87 -12.84
N ILE A 98 64.44 -71.54 -12.02
CA ILE A 98 63.00 -71.70 -12.25
C ILE A 98 62.23 -70.58 -11.55
N CYS A 99 61.34 -69.91 -12.29
CA CYS A 99 60.43 -68.95 -11.69
C CYS A 99 59.28 -69.68 -10.96
N THR A 100 59.15 -69.46 -9.66
CA THR A 100 58.13 -70.10 -8.81
C THR A 100 56.88 -69.25 -8.62
N ARG A 101 56.97 -67.92 -8.84
CA ARG A 101 55.83 -67.00 -8.71
C ARG A 101 55.92 -65.92 -9.78
N HIS A 102 54.89 -65.86 -10.60
CA HIS A 102 54.72 -64.81 -11.60
C HIS A 102 53.65 -63.81 -11.14
N GLN A 103 53.85 -62.53 -11.42
CA GLN A 103 52.85 -61.50 -11.22
C GLN A 103 52.86 -60.53 -12.41
N TRP A 104 51.68 -60.07 -12.80
CA TRP A 104 51.55 -59.01 -13.81
C TRP A 104 52.04 -57.69 -13.20
N ARG A 105 52.95 -57.02 -13.90
CA ARG A 105 53.52 -55.73 -13.50
C ARG A 105 53.57 -54.80 -14.70
N THR A 106 53.41 -53.51 -14.45
CA THR A 106 53.43 -52.46 -15.47
C THR A 106 54.71 -51.66 -15.38
N GLN A 107 55.35 -51.45 -16.53
CA GLN A 107 56.60 -50.71 -16.64
C GLN A 107 56.32 -49.22 -16.87
N LEU A 108 56.77 -48.36 -15.96
CA LEU A 108 56.50 -46.91 -16.00
C LEU A 108 57.26 -46.21 -17.13
N SER A 109 58.50 -46.61 -17.44
CA SER A 109 59.27 -46.07 -18.57
C SER A 109 58.62 -46.40 -19.92
N CYS A 110 58.04 -47.61 -20.06
CA CYS A 110 57.22 -47.96 -21.21
C CYS A 110 55.98 -47.07 -21.29
N LEU A 111 55.24 -46.90 -20.19
CA LEU A 111 54.04 -46.05 -20.18
C LEU A 111 54.36 -44.59 -20.54
N ASN A 112 55.49 -44.05 -20.11
CA ASN A 112 55.95 -42.72 -20.48
C ASN A 112 56.17 -42.59 -22.01
N THR A 113 56.55 -43.68 -22.67
CA THR A 113 56.77 -43.73 -24.12
C THR A 113 55.46 -43.95 -24.88
N GLU A 114 54.63 -44.91 -24.45
CA GLU A 114 53.37 -45.27 -25.12
C GLU A 114 52.28 -44.21 -24.94
N LEU A 115 52.18 -43.60 -23.75
CA LEU A 115 51.33 -42.43 -23.50
C LEU A 115 51.99 -41.16 -24.02
N SER A 116 52.42 -41.21 -25.28
CA SER A 116 53.07 -40.14 -26.02
C SER A 116 52.16 -38.90 -26.12
N PRO A 117 52.73 -37.71 -26.34
CA PRO A 117 51.96 -36.51 -26.66
C PRO A 117 50.95 -36.73 -27.81
N GLN A 118 51.30 -37.56 -28.80
CA GLN A 118 50.43 -37.89 -29.93
C GLN A 118 49.18 -38.68 -29.48
N LEU A 119 49.32 -39.64 -28.56
CA LEU A 119 48.17 -40.36 -28.00
C LEU A 119 47.31 -39.42 -27.16
N LEU A 120 47.92 -38.60 -26.31
CA LEU A 120 47.19 -37.64 -25.46
C LEU A 120 46.43 -36.59 -26.27
N LYS A 121 46.90 -36.23 -27.47
CA LYS A 121 46.23 -35.29 -28.37
C LYS A 121 44.81 -35.74 -28.76
N GLN A 122 44.54 -37.04 -28.76
CA GLN A 122 43.21 -37.59 -29.04
C GLN A 122 42.21 -37.25 -27.93
N TYR A 123 42.67 -37.19 -26.68
CA TYR A 123 41.80 -36.99 -25.51
C TYR A 123 41.79 -35.55 -25.01
N ILE A 124 42.88 -34.79 -25.25
CA ILE A 124 43.11 -33.50 -24.61
C ILE A 124 42.01 -32.47 -24.92
N GLY A 125 41.45 -32.49 -26.13
CA GLY A 125 40.40 -31.56 -26.55
C GLY A 125 39.14 -31.70 -25.69
N TYR A 126 38.72 -32.95 -25.44
CA TYR A 126 37.57 -33.25 -24.60
C TYR A 126 37.89 -33.06 -23.11
N CYS A 127 39.04 -33.54 -22.63
CA CYS A 127 39.48 -33.34 -21.25
C CYS A 127 39.64 -31.85 -20.88
N SER A 128 40.01 -31.01 -21.84
CA SER A 128 40.17 -29.56 -21.64
C SER A 128 38.86 -28.78 -21.58
N ARG A 129 37.70 -29.42 -21.81
CA ARG A 129 36.40 -28.77 -21.64
C ARG A 129 36.18 -28.32 -20.19
N SER A 130 36.61 -29.14 -19.23
CA SER A 130 36.58 -28.85 -17.79
C SER A 130 37.99 -28.71 -17.23
N VAL A 131 38.27 -27.62 -16.52
CA VAL A 131 39.58 -27.39 -15.89
C VAL A 131 39.91 -28.47 -14.86
N LEU A 132 38.89 -28.99 -14.15
CA LEU A 132 39.05 -30.05 -13.15
C LEU A 132 39.43 -31.39 -13.80
N LYS A 133 38.74 -31.77 -14.88
CA LYS A 133 39.06 -33.01 -15.62
C LYS A 133 40.45 -32.95 -16.26
N ARG A 134 40.82 -31.79 -16.80
CA ARG A 134 42.18 -31.56 -17.32
C ARG A 134 43.25 -31.67 -16.22
N ALA A 135 42.99 -31.10 -15.04
CA ALA A 135 43.89 -31.21 -13.91
C ALA A 135 44.01 -32.65 -13.38
N GLN A 136 42.91 -33.39 -13.34
CA GLN A 136 42.91 -34.81 -13.00
C GLN A 136 43.78 -35.63 -13.97
N LEU A 137 43.60 -35.45 -15.29
CA LEU A 137 44.45 -36.10 -16.30
C LEU A 137 45.93 -35.72 -16.11
N TYR A 138 46.20 -34.45 -15.84
CA TYR A 138 47.55 -33.97 -15.54
C TYR A 138 48.17 -34.64 -14.32
N GLN A 139 47.43 -34.76 -13.21
CA GLN A 139 47.90 -35.45 -12.01
C GLN A 139 48.17 -36.93 -12.28
N TRP A 140 47.33 -37.59 -13.06
CA TRP A 140 47.54 -38.97 -13.49
C TRP A 140 48.85 -39.12 -14.28
N ILE A 141 49.06 -38.28 -15.30
CA ILE A 141 50.26 -38.33 -16.16
C ILE A 141 51.51 -38.00 -15.35
N ARG A 142 51.48 -36.97 -14.51
CA ARG A 142 52.62 -36.58 -13.66
C ARG A 142 53.00 -37.69 -12.69
N THR A 143 52.02 -38.32 -12.04
CA THR A 143 52.27 -39.38 -11.05
C THR A 143 52.79 -40.65 -11.72
N THR A 144 52.18 -41.08 -12.82
CA THR A 144 52.53 -42.34 -13.50
C THR A 144 53.82 -42.22 -14.32
N THR A 145 53.96 -41.15 -15.11
CA THR A 145 55.07 -41.01 -16.08
C THR A 145 56.19 -40.07 -15.61
N GLY A 146 55.93 -39.21 -14.63
CA GLY A 146 56.88 -38.16 -14.19
C GLY A 146 56.89 -36.91 -15.07
N ARG A 147 56.18 -36.92 -16.21
CA ARG A 147 56.10 -35.79 -17.15
C ARG A 147 55.32 -34.62 -16.56
N THR A 148 55.81 -33.40 -16.77
CA THR A 148 55.21 -32.17 -16.23
C THR A 148 54.34 -31.39 -17.23
N TRP A 149 54.13 -31.94 -18.42
CA TRP A 149 53.24 -31.44 -19.48
C TRP A 149 52.39 -32.59 -20.04
N LEU A 150 51.33 -32.29 -20.78
CA LEU A 150 50.45 -33.29 -21.41
C LEU A 150 50.88 -33.53 -22.88
N THR A 151 50.57 -32.58 -23.73
CA THR A 151 50.85 -32.55 -25.17
C THR A 151 51.98 -31.58 -25.52
N GLU A 152 51.95 -30.36 -25.00
CA GLU A 152 52.90 -29.28 -25.32
C GLU A 152 53.44 -28.65 -24.04
N VAL A 153 54.68 -28.16 -24.09
CA VAL A 153 55.29 -27.50 -22.93
C VAL A 153 54.47 -26.26 -22.56
N GLY A 154 53.99 -26.22 -21.32
CA GLY A 154 53.16 -25.13 -20.80
C GLY A 154 51.65 -25.41 -20.76
N ASP A 155 51.17 -26.51 -21.35
CA ASP A 155 49.76 -26.87 -21.29
C ASP A 155 49.27 -27.34 -19.91
N ALA A 156 50.20 -27.59 -18.99
CA ALA A 156 49.92 -27.88 -17.59
C ALA A 156 50.06 -26.66 -16.67
N ASN A 157 50.36 -25.48 -17.23
CA ASN A 157 50.47 -24.24 -16.45
C ASN A 157 49.15 -23.96 -15.73
N GLY A 158 49.21 -23.72 -14.42
CA GLY A 158 48.04 -23.48 -13.58
C GLY A 158 47.28 -24.74 -13.12
N LEU A 159 47.58 -25.94 -13.63
CA LEU A 159 46.89 -27.18 -13.22
C LEU A 159 47.45 -27.79 -11.91
N GLN A 160 48.64 -27.36 -11.47
CA GLN A 160 49.30 -27.87 -10.27
C GLN A 160 48.72 -27.31 -8.97
N ARG A 161 48.17 -26.10 -9.02
CA ARG A 161 47.60 -25.38 -7.87
C ARG A 161 46.35 -24.66 -8.34
N LEU A 162 45.29 -25.44 -8.58
CA LEU A 162 43.99 -24.85 -8.84
C LEU A 162 43.53 -24.12 -7.57
N SER A 163 42.92 -22.95 -7.77
CA SER A 163 42.16 -22.25 -6.74
C SER A 163 40.67 -22.29 -7.09
N PRO A 164 39.76 -21.98 -6.15
CA PRO A 164 38.35 -21.72 -6.45
C PRO A 164 38.15 -20.76 -7.64
N GLY A 165 39.02 -19.75 -7.76
CA GLY A 165 39.00 -18.78 -8.85
C GLY A 165 39.33 -19.37 -10.23
N SER A 166 39.80 -20.61 -10.32
CA SER A 166 40.05 -21.29 -11.61
C SER A 166 38.77 -21.60 -12.38
N LEU A 167 37.63 -21.62 -11.68
CA LEU A 167 36.29 -21.72 -12.25
C LEU A 167 35.72 -20.30 -12.41
N ILE A 168 36.38 -19.46 -13.22
CA ILE A 168 36.15 -18.00 -13.30
C ILE A 168 34.67 -17.63 -13.56
N LYS A 169 33.92 -18.45 -14.32
CA LYS A 169 32.48 -18.22 -14.57
C LYS A 169 31.55 -19.00 -13.63
N GLY A 170 32.12 -19.61 -12.60
CA GLY A 170 31.44 -20.37 -11.57
C GLY A 170 31.00 -21.77 -11.99
N TYR A 171 30.35 -22.45 -11.05
CA TYR A 171 29.72 -23.76 -11.24
C TYR A 171 28.25 -23.69 -10.81
N ALA A 172 27.45 -24.69 -11.17
CA ALA A 172 26.07 -24.80 -10.72
C ALA A 172 25.71 -26.23 -10.33
N PRO A 173 24.78 -26.41 -9.36
CA PRO A 173 24.31 -27.73 -8.99
C PRO A 173 23.49 -28.34 -10.15
N VAL A 174 23.68 -29.62 -10.45
CA VAL A 174 22.98 -30.27 -11.59
C VAL A 174 21.46 -30.26 -11.45
N ARG A 175 20.92 -30.08 -10.23
CA ARG A 175 19.49 -29.84 -9.98
C ARG A 175 18.91 -28.64 -10.72
N ILE A 176 19.72 -27.69 -11.20
CA ILE A 176 19.19 -26.61 -12.07
C ILE A 176 18.67 -27.13 -13.42
N LYS A 177 19.00 -28.38 -13.81
CA LYS A 177 18.44 -29.04 -14.98
C LYS A 177 16.91 -29.09 -14.91
N ASP A 178 16.35 -29.30 -13.72
CA ASP A 178 14.90 -29.37 -13.50
C ASP A 178 14.21 -28.02 -13.78
N LYS A 179 14.97 -26.93 -13.81
CA LYS A 179 14.48 -25.59 -14.17
C LYS A 179 14.48 -25.34 -15.69
N ALA A 180 15.28 -26.08 -16.46
CA ALA A 180 15.29 -25.99 -17.91
C ALA A 180 13.97 -26.52 -18.51
N PRO A 181 13.47 -25.97 -19.62
CA PRO A 181 12.30 -26.53 -20.30
C PRO A 181 12.66 -27.83 -21.02
N ALA A 182 11.64 -28.69 -21.25
CA ALA A 182 11.82 -29.99 -21.91
C ALA A 182 12.48 -29.84 -23.29
N CYS A 183 12.03 -28.84 -24.07
CA CYS A 183 12.58 -28.53 -25.40
C CYS A 183 14.09 -28.22 -25.37
N LEU A 184 14.64 -27.68 -24.27
CA LEU A 184 16.07 -27.48 -24.11
C LEU A 184 16.79 -28.78 -23.69
N THR A 185 16.22 -29.52 -22.74
CA THR A 185 16.85 -30.75 -22.24
C THR A 185 16.87 -31.89 -23.26
N GLU A 186 15.94 -31.88 -24.22
CA GLU A 186 15.82 -32.85 -25.32
C GLU A 186 16.58 -32.40 -26.57
N SER A 187 17.13 -31.18 -26.58
CA SER A 187 17.88 -30.65 -27.72
C SER A 187 19.33 -31.12 -27.75
N VAL A 188 19.94 -30.98 -28.94
CA VAL A 188 21.37 -31.19 -29.17
C VAL A 188 22.05 -29.84 -29.41
N SER A 189 23.35 -29.78 -29.10
CA SER A 189 24.18 -28.61 -29.38
C SER A 189 24.26 -28.38 -30.89
N ALA A 190 24.03 -27.16 -31.36
CA ALA A 190 24.15 -26.84 -32.78
C ALA A 190 25.58 -27.00 -33.31
N SER A 191 26.59 -26.81 -32.45
CA SER A 191 28.00 -26.86 -32.83
C SER A 191 28.59 -28.27 -32.82
N SER A 192 28.24 -29.10 -31.83
CA SER A 192 28.83 -30.43 -31.64
C SER A 192 27.89 -31.59 -31.92
N MET A 193 26.59 -31.35 -32.12
CA MET A 193 25.53 -32.35 -32.23
C MET A 193 25.41 -33.27 -31.00
N GLU A 194 26.03 -32.90 -29.87
CA GLU A 194 25.93 -33.65 -28.62
C GLU A 194 24.62 -33.32 -27.88
N PRO A 195 23.91 -34.33 -27.33
CA PRO A 195 22.75 -34.12 -26.48
C PRO A 195 23.07 -33.27 -25.25
N PHE A 196 22.12 -32.44 -24.81
CA PHE A 196 22.23 -31.63 -23.59
C PHE A 196 22.73 -32.43 -22.38
N GLY A 197 22.18 -33.65 -22.18
CA GLY A 197 22.58 -34.54 -21.09
C GLY A 197 24.04 -34.97 -21.15
N GLN A 198 24.56 -35.24 -22.35
CA GLN A 198 25.96 -35.63 -22.56
C GLN A 198 26.89 -34.45 -22.27
N VAL A 199 26.55 -33.24 -22.72
CA VAL A 199 27.35 -32.05 -22.42
C VAL A 199 27.36 -31.75 -20.92
N MET A 200 26.21 -31.85 -20.25
CA MET A 200 26.12 -31.71 -18.79
C MET A 200 27.01 -32.71 -18.04
N ALA A 201 27.04 -33.97 -18.46
CA ALA A 201 27.93 -34.99 -17.88
C ALA A 201 29.41 -34.70 -18.18
N SER A 202 29.73 -34.30 -19.42
CA SER A 202 31.09 -33.93 -19.84
C SER A 202 31.66 -32.75 -19.05
N CYS A 203 30.78 -31.86 -18.58
CA CYS A 203 31.12 -30.71 -17.75
C CYS A 203 30.90 -30.95 -16.25
N GLY A 204 30.45 -32.14 -15.87
CA GLY A 204 30.06 -32.52 -14.51
C GLY A 204 31.24 -32.90 -13.62
N PHE A 205 31.12 -32.61 -12.32
CA PHE A 205 32.08 -32.93 -11.27
C PHE A 205 31.41 -33.05 -9.88
N GLY A 206 32.08 -33.72 -8.94
CA GLY A 206 31.60 -33.90 -7.56
C GLY A 206 32.18 -32.88 -6.57
N ALA A 207 31.62 -32.80 -5.35
CA ALA A 207 32.24 -32.01 -4.27
C ALA A 207 33.64 -32.52 -3.90
N TYR A 208 33.77 -33.85 -3.83
CA TYR A 208 35.02 -34.57 -3.63
C TYR A 208 35.28 -35.48 -4.82
N THR A 209 36.54 -35.84 -4.98
CA THR A 209 36.95 -36.87 -5.93
C THR A 209 36.27 -38.18 -5.54
N ARG A 210 35.54 -38.79 -6.49
CA ARG A 210 34.73 -40.00 -6.24
C ARG A 210 35.19 -41.13 -7.13
N HIS A 211 35.25 -42.32 -6.56
CA HIS A 211 35.59 -43.56 -7.27
C HIS A 211 34.30 -44.28 -7.67
N MET A 212 34.18 -44.69 -8.93
CA MET A 212 33.01 -45.37 -9.52
C MET A 212 33.20 -46.89 -9.62
N GLY A 213 34.26 -47.44 -9.02
CA GLY A 213 34.55 -48.87 -9.00
C GLY A 213 35.48 -49.26 -7.85
N ASN A 214 36.43 -50.16 -8.11
CA ASN A 214 37.32 -50.71 -7.09
C ASN A 214 38.57 -49.85 -6.88
N ALA A 215 38.45 -48.77 -6.09
CA ALA A 215 39.56 -47.85 -5.80
C ALA A 215 40.81 -48.50 -5.18
N LYS A 216 40.66 -49.64 -4.49
CA LYS A 216 41.80 -50.39 -3.91
C LYS A 216 42.57 -51.20 -4.96
N ARG A 217 41.93 -51.45 -6.10
CA ARG A 217 42.49 -52.23 -7.20
C ARG A 217 42.03 -51.63 -8.53
N PRO A 218 42.53 -50.43 -8.93
CA PRO A 218 41.94 -49.68 -10.05
C PRO A 218 42.18 -50.32 -11.42
N TRP A 219 43.17 -51.19 -11.53
CA TRP A 219 43.55 -51.84 -12.77
C TRP A 219 43.83 -53.32 -12.56
N GLU A 220 43.48 -54.13 -13.56
CA GLU A 220 43.80 -55.56 -13.61
C GLU A 220 44.16 -55.96 -15.05
N TYR A 221 45.10 -56.89 -15.18
CA TYR A 221 45.34 -57.58 -16.45
C TYR A 221 44.38 -58.77 -16.56
N HIS A 222 43.48 -58.75 -17.52
CA HIS A 222 42.52 -59.81 -17.75
C HIS A 222 43.08 -60.81 -18.77
N GLU A 223 43.43 -62.03 -18.32
CA GLU A 223 44.08 -63.03 -19.17
C GLU A 223 43.17 -63.51 -20.33
N GLY A 224 41.85 -63.56 -20.14
CA GLY A 224 40.92 -63.96 -21.21
C GLY A 224 40.88 -62.98 -22.37
N GLU A 225 40.91 -61.68 -22.08
CA GLU A 225 40.87 -60.60 -23.09
C GLU A 225 42.26 -60.17 -23.56
N HIS A 226 43.32 -60.69 -22.92
CA HIS A 226 44.72 -60.30 -23.18
C HIS A 226 44.91 -58.77 -23.11
N SER A 227 44.17 -58.10 -22.22
CA SER A 227 44.13 -56.65 -22.10
C SER A 227 44.11 -56.22 -20.63
N MET A 228 44.66 -55.03 -20.38
CA MET A 228 44.37 -54.28 -19.17
C MET A 228 42.92 -53.82 -19.18
N VAL A 229 42.30 -53.88 -18.00
CA VAL A 229 40.94 -53.41 -17.74
C VAL A 229 40.98 -52.43 -16.57
N ALA A 230 40.26 -51.31 -16.71
CA ALA A 230 40.04 -50.36 -15.63
C ALA A 230 38.89 -50.87 -14.74
N LEU A 231 39.20 -51.17 -13.48
CA LEU A 231 38.22 -51.57 -12.48
C LEU A 231 37.69 -50.38 -11.67
N ASP A 232 38.32 -49.21 -11.80
CA ASP A 232 37.88 -47.97 -11.17
C ASP A 232 38.07 -46.76 -12.10
N ILE A 233 37.09 -45.87 -12.04
CA ILE A 233 37.08 -44.58 -12.71
C ILE A 233 36.97 -43.52 -11.63
N GLU A 234 37.88 -42.56 -11.67
CA GLU A 234 37.88 -41.44 -10.76
C GLU A 234 37.12 -40.26 -11.39
N VAL A 235 36.04 -39.82 -10.76
CA VAL A 235 35.26 -38.62 -11.12
C VAL A 235 35.93 -37.41 -10.49
N ALA A 236 36.20 -36.39 -11.32
CA ALA A 236 36.86 -35.18 -10.87
C ALA A 236 36.05 -34.50 -9.75
N GLY A 237 36.75 -34.09 -8.69
CA GLY A 237 36.17 -33.38 -7.56
C GLY A 237 36.61 -31.92 -7.47
N TYR A 238 35.81 -31.11 -6.78
CA TYR A 238 36.14 -29.72 -6.49
C TYR A 238 37.30 -29.58 -5.50
N ASP A 239 37.55 -30.61 -4.69
CA ASP A 239 38.70 -30.74 -3.79
C ASP A 239 40.06 -30.62 -4.49
N LEU A 240 40.12 -30.83 -5.81
CA LEU A 240 41.29 -30.52 -6.64
C LEU A 240 41.69 -29.03 -6.60
N THR A 241 40.79 -28.13 -6.18
CA THR A 241 41.05 -26.70 -5.95
C THR A 241 41.57 -26.37 -4.55
N HIS A 242 41.78 -27.40 -3.70
CA HIS A 242 42.10 -27.26 -2.28
C HIS A 242 41.05 -26.50 -1.45
N ALA A 243 39.81 -26.48 -1.94
CA ALA A 243 38.66 -25.89 -1.26
C ALA A 243 37.49 -26.89 -1.19
N THR A 244 36.46 -26.55 -0.41
CA THR A 244 35.32 -27.42 -0.15
C THR A 244 34.01 -26.78 -0.63
N ILE A 245 33.07 -27.62 -1.07
CA ILE A 245 31.71 -27.23 -1.44
C ILE A 245 30.72 -28.26 -0.86
N PRO A 246 29.43 -27.90 -0.70
CA PRO A 246 28.44 -28.85 -0.19
C PRO A 246 28.35 -30.11 -1.04
N ASP A 247 28.08 -31.25 -0.41
CA ASP A 247 27.92 -32.53 -1.11
C ASP A 247 26.74 -32.50 -2.08
N ASN A 248 27.04 -32.38 -3.37
CA ASN A 248 26.12 -32.48 -4.49
C ASN A 248 26.91 -32.75 -5.78
N TYR A 249 26.19 -33.05 -6.87
CA TYR A 249 26.78 -33.08 -8.21
C TYR A 249 26.64 -31.70 -8.86
N TYR A 250 27.73 -31.22 -9.46
CA TYR A 250 27.84 -29.89 -10.06
C TYR A 250 28.30 -30.01 -11.50
N PHE A 251 28.17 -28.92 -12.25
CA PHE A 251 28.82 -28.79 -13.55
C PHE A 251 29.49 -27.42 -13.66
N ASP A 252 30.56 -27.39 -14.45
CA ASP A 252 31.28 -26.17 -14.78
C ASP A 252 30.45 -25.37 -15.81
N LYS A 253 30.01 -24.16 -15.43
CA LYS A 253 29.21 -23.30 -16.30
C LYS A 253 29.99 -22.89 -17.54
N GLN A 254 31.27 -22.58 -17.40
CA GLN A 254 32.10 -22.19 -18.54
C GLN A 254 32.26 -23.34 -19.52
N CYS A 255 32.47 -24.55 -19.02
CA CYS A 255 32.52 -25.76 -19.84
C CYS A 255 31.22 -25.93 -20.62
N PHE A 256 30.08 -25.89 -19.92
CA PHE A 256 28.77 -26.08 -20.54
C PHE A 256 28.49 -25.01 -21.60
N CYS A 257 28.62 -23.74 -21.24
CA CYS A 257 28.28 -22.62 -22.12
C CYS A 257 29.23 -22.41 -23.30
N LYS A 258 30.43 -23.02 -23.28
CA LYS A 258 31.33 -23.07 -24.45
C LYS A 258 31.01 -24.23 -25.39
N THR A 259 30.46 -25.31 -24.84
CA THR A 259 30.26 -26.58 -25.58
C THR A 259 28.84 -26.69 -26.14
N PHE A 260 27.85 -26.20 -25.40
CA PHE A 260 26.45 -26.26 -25.76
C PHE A 260 25.98 -24.95 -26.39
N ASP A 261 25.80 -24.95 -27.71
CA ASP A 261 25.11 -23.87 -28.42
C ASP A 261 23.60 -24.17 -28.47
N ALA A 262 22.82 -23.32 -27.79
CA ALA A 262 21.37 -23.43 -27.70
C ALA A 262 20.63 -22.85 -28.93
N SER A 263 21.33 -22.44 -29.99
CA SER A 263 20.71 -21.92 -31.22
C SER A 263 19.74 -22.92 -31.87
N LEU A 264 20.10 -24.22 -31.93
CA LEU A 264 19.20 -25.26 -32.42
C LEU A 264 18.01 -25.48 -31.48
N ALA A 265 18.21 -25.35 -30.17
CA ALA A 265 17.13 -25.38 -29.18
C ALA A 265 16.15 -24.22 -29.36
N ALA A 266 16.59 -23.06 -29.88
CA ALA A 266 15.68 -21.96 -30.21
C ALA A 266 14.71 -22.33 -31.35
N HIS A 267 15.07 -23.28 -32.22
CA HIS A 267 14.16 -23.84 -33.21
C HIS A 267 13.19 -24.88 -32.60
N TYR A 268 13.65 -25.73 -31.68
CA TYR A 268 12.78 -26.70 -30.99
C TYR A 268 11.81 -26.05 -29.99
N CYS A 269 12.25 -24.97 -29.34
CA CYS A 269 11.41 -24.13 -28.49
C CYS A 269 10.74 -22.99 -29.31
N ALA A 270 10.68 -23.09 -30.66
CA ALA A 270 10.20 -22.01 -31.51
C ALA A 270 8.71 -21.75 -31.30
N GLY A 271 8.41 -20.55 -30.78
CA GLY A 271 7.08 -20.01 -30.64
C GLY A 271 6.99 -19.00 -29.50
N PRO A 272 6.07 -18.01 -29.59
CA PRO A 272 5.71 -17.20 -28.44
C PRO A 272 5.09 -18.12 -27.37
N GLY A 273 5.76 -18.29 -26.25
CA GLY A 273 5.35 -19.31 -25.28
C GLY A 273 6.19 -19.35 -24.02
N ILE A 274 5.68 -20.09 -23.04
CA ILE A 274 6.34 -20.27 -21.75
C ILE A 274 7.67 -21.01 -21.89
N ASP A 275 7.79 -21.95 -22.82
CA ASP A 275 9.00 -22.76 -23.01
C ASP A 275 10.15 -21.95 -23.61
N SER A 276 9.88 -21.12 -24.62
CA SER A 276 10.85 -20.13 -25.13
C SER A 276 11.32 -19.17 -24.03
N THR A 277 10.38 -18.67 -23.22
CA THR A 277 10.70 -17.79 -22.08
C THR A 277 11.59 -18.50 -21.05
N ARG A 278 11.27 -19.76 -20.71
CA ARG A 278 12.06 -20.61 -19.81
C ARG A 278 13.46 -20.87 -20.36
N GLN A 279 13.58 -21.19 -21.65
CA GLN A 279 14.85 -21.45 -22.30
C GLN A 279 15.76 -20.22 -22.21
N ARG A 280 15.26 -19.06 -22.63
CA ARG A 280 16.03 -17.81 -22.62
C ARG A 280 16.44 -17.40 -21.20
N LEU A 281 15.52 -17.46 -20.23
CA LEU A 281 15.85 -17.16 -18.83
C LEU A 281 16.86 -18.15 -18.23
N TRP A 282 16.74 -19.45 -18.55
CA TRP A 282 17.68 -20.47 -18.08
C TRP A 282 19.08 -20.25 -18.68
N MET A 283 19.17 -19.98 -19.99
CA MET A 283 20.43 -19.65 -20.67
C MET A 283 21.03 -18.37 -20.10
N HIS A 284 20.23 -17.32 -19.87
CA HIS A 284 20.70 -16.08 -19.26
C HIS A 284 21.25 -16.31 -17.85
N ALA A 285 20.53 -17.03 -16.99
CA ALA A 285 20.95 -17.29 -15.61
C ALA A 285 22.20 -18.20 -15.51
N THR A 286 22.36 -19.12 -16.47
CA THR A 286 23.45 -20.10 -16.46
C THR A 286 24.69 -19.59 -17.19
N CYS A 287 24.51 -19.04 -18.38
CA CYS A 287 25.57 -18.66 -19.32
C CYS A 287 25.80 -17.15 -19.45
N GLY A 288 24.89 -16.34 -18.92
CA GLY A 288 24.94 -14.89 -19.02
C GLY A 288 24.33 -14.36 -20.33
N PRO A 289 24.27 -13.02 -20.49
CA PRO A 289 23.65 -12.40 -21.66
C PRO A 289 24.40 -12.63 -22.97
N ALA A 290 25.70 -12.93 -22.92
CA ALA A 290 26.52 -13.14 -24.12
C ALA A 290 26.17 -14.42 -24.89
N SER A 291 25.42 -15.36 -24.29
CA SER A 291 24.95 -16.57 -24.96
C SER A 291 23.57 -16.42 -25.61
N LEU A 292 23.04 -15.20 -25.67
CA LEU A 292 21.70 -14.90 -26.17
C LEU A 292 21.77 -13.82 -27.26
N PRO A 293 20.80 -13.81 -28.21
CA PRO A 293 20.72 -12.77 -29.22
C PRO A 293 20.39 -11.39 -28.59
N PRO A 294 20.70 -10.25 -29.24
CA PRO A 294 20.52 -8.91 -28.67
C PRO A 294 19.11 -8.58 -28.19
N ASP A 295 18.10 -9.11 -28.88
CA ASP A 295 16.66 -8.92 -28.69
C ASP A 295 16.00 -10.00 -27.82
N TRP A 296 16.78 -10.82 -27.11
CA TRP A 296 16.26 -11.98 -26.37
C TRP A 296 15.15 -11.67 -25.35
N ARG A 297 15.06 -10.41 -24.88
CA ARG A 297 14.04 -9.96 -23.92
C ARG A 297 12.68 -9.72 -24.55
N GLU A 298 12.61 -9.60 -25.87
CA GLU A 298 11.36 -9.36 -26.58
C GLU A 298 10.47 -10.61 -26.57
N GLY A 299 9.18 -10.41 -26.27
CA GLY A 299 8.19 -11.49 -26.22
C GLY A 299 8.33 -12.44 -25.01
N LEU A 300 9.11 -12.07 -23.98
CA LEU A 300 9.22 -12.88 -22.76
C LEU A 300 7.90 -12.82 -21.95
N LYS A 301 7.34 -13.99 -21.64
CA LYS A 301 6.17 -14.10 -20.76
C LYS A 301 6.56 -13.98 -19.30
N THR A 302 6.87 -12.77 -18.82
CA THR A 302 7.33 -12.55 -17.44
C THR A 302 6.38 -11.66 -16.63
N THR A 303 6.25 -11.97 -15.34
CA THR A 303 5.54 -11.09 -14.39
C THR A 303 6.51 -10.00 -13.95
N PRO A 304 6.29 -8.72 -14.28
CA PRO A 304 5.43 -7.88 -13.44
C PRO A 304 4.53 -6.84 -14.17
N ARG A 305 4.73 -6.61 -15.47
CA ARG A 305 3.96 -5.66 -16.30
C ARG A 305 2.96 -6.41 -17.16
N ASP A 306 3.43 -7.09 -18.20
CA ASP A 306 2.57 -7.66 -19.25
C ASP A 306 1.71 -8.83 -18.74
N TYR A 307 2.19 -9.49 -17.67
CA TYR A 307 1.50 -10.61 -17.03
C TYR A 307 1.29 -10.35 -15.54
N ILE A 308 0.03 -10.40 -15.09
CA ILE A 308 -0.38 -10.11 -13.72
C ILE A 308 -0.66 -11.43 -12.99
N PRO A 309 0.09 -11.78 -11.93
CA PRO A 309 -0.15 -13.00 -11.17
C PRO A 309 -1.60 -13.10 -10.69
N THR A 310 -2.21 -14.28 -10.78
CA THR A 310 -3.60 -14.48 -10.36
C THR A 310 -3.83 -14.13 -8.89
N GLU A 311 -2.82 -14.31 -8.05
CA GLU A 311 -2.84 -14.00 -6.60
C GLU A 311 -2.78 -12.48 -6.34
N ARG A 312 -2.31 -11.70 -7.32
CA ARG A 312 -2.22 -10.23 -7.23
C ARG A 312 -3.35 -9.51 -7.96
N TRP A 313 -4.26 -10.26 -8.60
CA TRP A 313 -5.41 -9.67 -9.27
C TRP A 313 -6.37 -9.06 -8.24
N LYS A 314 -6.61 -7.76 -8.34
CA LYS A 314 -7.56 -7.02 -7.50
C LYS A 314 -8.66 -6.45 -8.38
N TRP A 315 -9.90 -6.60 -7.96
CA TRP A 315 -11.05 -5.97 -8.59
C TRP A 315 -11.35 -4.61 -7.93
N PRO A 316 -12.00 -3.67 -8.63
CA PRO A 316 -12.47 -2.42 -8.04
C PRO A 316 -13.65 -2.68 -7.10
N GLN A 317 -14.00 -1.71 -6.25
CA GLN A 317 -15.07 -1.85 -5.26
C GLN A 317 -16.44 -2.19 -5.90
N CYS A 318 -16.68 -1.69 -7.11
CA CYS A 318 -17.89 -1.89 -7.88
C CYS A 318 -17.93 -3.20 -8.68
N PHE A 319 -17.10 -4.20 -8.37
CA PHE A 319 -17.04 -5.45 -9.13
C PHE A 319 -18.38 -6.20 -9.21
N ASN A 320 -19.25 -6.06 -8.21
CA ASN A 320 -20.59 -6.67 -8.21
C ASN A 320 -21.50 -6.12 -9.31
N SER A 321 -21.21 -4.94 -9.87
CA SER A 321 -21.94 -4.35 -10.99
C SER A 321 -21.27 -4.60 -12.34
N MET A 322 -20.17 -5.37 -12.35
CA MET A 322 -19.44 -5.66 -13.58
C MET A 322 -20.14 -6.78 -14.36
N PRO A 323 -20.25 -6.66 -15.71
CA PRO A 323 -20.86 -7.72 -16.50
C PRO A 323 -20.12 -9.06 -16.38
N ASP A 324 -20.88 -10.16 -16.41
CA ASP A 324 -20.31 -11.52 -16.38
C ASP A 324 -19.28 -11.78 -17.49
N SER A 325 -19.42 -11.10 -18.64
CA SER A 325 -18.46 -11.17 -19.73
C SER A 325 -17.05 -10.71 -19.30
N VAL A 326 -16.93 -9.66 -18.48
CA VAL A 326 -15.66 -9.16 -17.96
C VAL A 326 -15.11 -10.09 -16.87
N MET A 327 -15.99 -10.61 -16.02
CA MET A 327 -15.60 -11.59 -15.00
C MET A 327 -15.01 -12.86 -15.66
N ARG A 328 -15.60 -13.31 -16.77
CA ARG A 328 -15.10 -14.42 -17.59
C ARG A 328 -13.84 -14.05 -18.38
N LEU A 329 -13.70 -12.81 -18.81
CA LEU A 329 -12.54 -12.33 -19.56
C LEU A 329 -11.23 -12.54 -18.80
N LYS A 330 -11.23 -12.31 -17.47
CA LYS A 330 -10.07 -12.62 -16.62
C LYS A 330 -9.61 -14.08 -16.83
N ASN A 331 -10.54 -15.02 -16.78
CA ASN A 331 -10.25 -16.45 -16.93
C ASN A 331 -9.83 -16.79 -18.36
N GLN A 332 -10.43 -16.16 -19.37
CA GLN A 332 -10.08 -16.34 -20.79
C GLN A 332 -8.66 -15.82 -21.09
N CYS A 333 -8.24 -14.73 -20.46
CA CYS A 333 -6.92 -14.15 -20.58
C CYS A 333 -5.89 -14.73 -19.60
N THR A 334 -6.25 -15.75 -18.82
CA THR A 334 -5.31 -16.40 -17.91
C THR A 334 -4.41 -17.37 -18.69
N THR A 335 -3.10 -17.21 -18.52
CA THR A 335 -2.06 -18.01 -19.16
C THR A 335 -0.92 -18.29 -18.19
N SER A 336 0.02 -19.13 -18.60
CA SER A 336 1.23 -19.39 -17.83
C SER A 336 2.28 -18.31 -18.09
N ALA A 337 2.83 -17.74 -17.03
CA ALA A 337 3.93 -16.77 -17.10
C ALA A 337 5.06 -17.12 -16.12
N CYS A 338 6.23 -16.60 -16.39
CA CYS A 338 7.43 -16.75 -15.57
C CYS A 338 7.51 -15.66 -14.51
N ARG A 339 7.51 -16.05 -13.23
CA ARG A 339 8.06 -15.22 -12.17
C ARG A 339 9.57 -15.44 -12.11
N VAL A 340 10.33 -14.40 -12.40
CA VAL A 340 11.79 -14.47 -12.37
C VAL A 340 12.25 -14.48 -10.91
N GLY A 341 12.96 -15.54 -10.50
CA GLY A 341 13.52 -15.64 -9.16
C GLY A 341 14.78 -14.79 -8.97
N PHE A 342 15.25 -14.65 -7.72
CA PHE A 342 16.52 -13.98 -7.43
C PHE A 342 17.73 -14.69 -8.07
N ASP A 343 17.58 -15.97 -8.36
CA ASP A 343 18.55 -16.81 -9.06
C ASP A 343 18.45 -16.70 -10.60
N GLY A 344 17.54 -15.87 -11.12
CA GLY A 344 17.36 -15.58 -12.54
C GLY A 344 16.55 -16.60 -13.32
N TYR A 345 16.13 -17.71 -12.70
CA TYR A 345 15.34 -18.75 -13.38
C TYR A 345 13.85 -18.43 -13.38
N CYS A 346 13.13 -19.07 -14.31
CA CYS A 346 11.68 -18.99 -14.40
C CYS A 346 10.99 -19.92 -13.40
N TYR A 347 10.09 -19.36 -12.61
CA TYR A 347 9.08 -20.09 -11.85
C TYR A 347 7.73 -19.90 -12.50
N VAL A 348 7.22 -20.96 -13.12
CA VAL A 348 5.94 -20.92 -13.84
C VAL A 348 4.80 -20.74 -12.85
N GLN A 349 3.93 -19.77 -13.10
CA GLN A 349 2.72 -19.51 -12.34
C GLN A 349 1.59 -19.03 -13.26
N SER A 350 0.36 -19.12 -12.76
CA SER A 350 -0.81 -18.61 -13.47
C SER A 350 -0.85 -17.08 -13.41
N ALA A 351 -1.05 -16.44 -14.56
CA ALA A 351 -1.09 -14.99 -14.68
C ALA A 351 -2.06 -14.55 -15.77
N VAL A 352 -2.70 -13.40 -15.57
CA VAL A 352 -3.57 -12.77 -16.56
C VAL A 352 -2.70 -11.95 -17.51
N GLU A 353 -2.83 -12.19 -18.81
CA GLU A 353 -2.21 -11.39 -19.86
C GLU A 353 -2.91 -10.03 -19.94
N ARG A 354 -2.16 -8.97 -19.65
CA ARG A 354 -2.68 -7.60 -19.57
C ARG A 354 -3.25 -7.14 -20.91
N SER A 355 -2.51 -7.32 -21.99
CA SER A 355 -2.93 -6.93 -23.34
C SER A 355 -4.23 -7.61 -23.78
N CYS A 356 -4.38 -8.92 -23.51
CA CYS A 356 -5.61 -9.68 -23.76
C CYS A 356 -6.81 -9.09 -23.01
N PHE A 357 -6.62 -8.76 -21.73
CA PHE A 357 -7.69 -8.22 -20.89
C PHE A 357 -8.03 -6.78 -21.30
N CYS A 358 -7.02 -5.93 -21.46
CA CYS A 358 -7.17 -4.50 -21.74
C CYS A 358 -7.83 -4.21 -23.09
N ARG A 359 -7.55 -5.01 -24.12
CA ARG A 359 -8.19 -4.86 -25.45
C ARG A 359 -9.71 -4.98 -25.43
N ASN A 360 -10.29 -5.66 -24.44
CA ASN A 360 -11.72 -5.95 -24.36
C ASN A 360 -12.43 -5.21 -23.20
N ILE A 361 -11.78 -4.21 -22.59
CA ILE A 361 -12.35 -3.41 -21.52
C ILE A 361 -12.13 -1.91 -21.77
N SER A 362 -13.16 -1.13 -21.47
CA SER A 362 -13.19 0.32 -21.54
C SER A 362 -13.96 0.87 -20.34
N TYR A 363 -13.94 2.18 -20.14
CA TYR A 363 -14.70 2.85 -19.09
C TYR A 363 -16.21 2.55 -19.18
N ASP A 364 -16.77 2.48 -20.39
CA ASP A 364 -18.21 2.23 -20.59
C ASP A 364 -18.61 0.76 -20.44
N THR A 365 -17.64 -0.13 -20.21
CA THR A 365 -17.90 -1.57 -20.07
C THR A 365 -18.60 -1.88 -18.75
N CYS A 366 -18.23 -1.21 -17.65
CA CYS A 366 -19.02 -1.28 -16.43
C CYS A 366 -20.13 -0.23 -16.47
N LYS A 367 -21.29 -0.50 -15.85
CA LYS A 367 -22.41 0.44 -15.77
C LYS A 367 -22.90 0.55 -14.32
N GLY A 368 -23.85 1.46 -14.08
CA GLY A 368 -24.49 1.59 -12.77
C GLY A 368 -23.51 2.06 -11.69
N SER A 369 -23.28 1.25 -10.65
CA SER A 369 -22.50 1.65 -9.48
C SER A 369 -21.05 2.05 -9.81
N CYS A 370 -20.49 1.56 -10.92
CA CYS A 370 -19.16 1.95 -11.43
C CYS A 370 -19.06 3.41 -11.89
N HIS A 371 -20.18 4.11 -12.07
CA HIS A 371 -20.19 5.55 -12.43
C HIS A 371 -20.58 6.45 -11.26
N VAL A 372 -20.80 5.88 -10.08
CA VAL A 372 -21.24 6.61 -8.88
C VAL A 372 -20.03 6.95 -8.01
N PHE A 373 -19.82 8.24 -7.78
CA PHE A 373 -18.83 8.84 -6.88
C PHE A 373 -17.56 8.00 -6.57
N ASP A 374 -17.41 7.47 -5.35
CA ASP A 374 -16.20 6.76 -4.91
C ASP A 374 -15.88 5.55 -5.79
N ASN A 375 -16.90 4.79 -6.19
CA ASN A 375 -16.76 3.65 -7.08
C ASN A 375 -16.29 4.09 -8.47
N ARG A 376 -16.75 5.24 -8.97
CA ARG A 376 -16.28 5.82 -10.23
C ARG A 376 -14.79 6.11 -10.16
N ILE A 377 -14.36 6.81 -9.10
CA ILE A 377 -12.96 7.20 -8.94
C ILE A 377 -12.07 5.96 -8.79
N ASP A 378 -12.49 4.98 -7.97
CA ASP A 378 -11.79 3.70 -7.79
C ASP A 378 -11.71 2.92 -9.10
N TYR A 379 -12.82 2.81 -9.84
CA TYR A 379 -12.87 2.11 -11.12
C TYR A 379 -11.96 2.74 -12.17
N VAL A 380 -11.97 4.07 -12.30
CA VAL A 380 -11.10 4.80 -13.23
C VAL A 380 -9.64 4.61 -12.86
N ARG A 381 -9.28 4.71 -11.57
CA ARG A 381 -7.90 4.46 -11.13
C ARG A 381 -7.47 3.03 -11.39
N TRP A 382 -8.32 2.06 -11.04
CA TRP A 382 -8.08 0.64 -11.29
C TRP A 382 -7.85 0.35 -12.77
N LEU A 383 -8.71 0.88 -13.64
CA LEU A 383 -8.62 0.66 -15.09
C LEU A 383 -7.38 1.35 -15.67
N HIS A 384 -7.01 2.54 -15.17
CA HIS A 384 -5.78 3.22 -15.55
C HIS A 384 -4.52 2.48 -15.10
N ASP A 385 -4.46 2.05 -13.84
CA ASP A 385 -3.31 1.29 -13.30
C ASP A 385 -3.15 -0.05 -14.02
N LEU A 386 -4.25 -0.65 -14.46
CA LEU A 386 -4.27 -1.93 -15.17
C LEU A 386 -3.87 -1.78 -16.64
N CYS A 387 -4.47 -0.83 -17.36
CA CYS A 387 -4.43 -0.75 -18.83
C CYS A 387 -3.81 0.52 -19.40
N GLY A 388 -3.60 1.56 -18.59
CA GLY A 388 -3.10 2.86 -19.05
C GLY A 388 -1.67 2.85 -19.59
N ALA A 389 -0.91 1.77 -19.36
CA ALA A 389 0.43 1.58 -19.92
C ALA A 389 0.46 0.66 -21.15
N GLU A 390 -0.69 0.14 -21.58
CA GLU A 390 -0.79 -0.74 -22.75
C GLU A 390 -0.78 0.10 -24.03
N GLU A 391 0.06 -0.28 -25.00
CA GLU A 391 0.11 0.37 -26.30
C GLU A 391 -1.22 0.18 -27.05
N ASP A 392 -1.68 1.24 -27.72
CA ASP A 392 -2.94 1.28 -28.46
C ASP A 392 -4.23 1.03 -27.65
N TRP A 393 -4.19 1.08 -26.33
CA TRP A 393 -5.40 1.00 -25.52
C TRP A 393 -6.10 2.36 -25.38
N HIS A 394 -7.31 2.47 -25.93
CA HIS A 394 -8.13 3.69 -25.98
C HIS A 394 -9.42 3.54 -25.14
N GLY A 395 -9.32 2.90 -23.97
CA GLY A 395 -10.49 2.60 -23.14
C GLY A 395 -11.02 3.79 -22.31
N PHE A 396 -10.37 4.95 -22.37
CA PHE A 396 -10.76 6.17 -21.70
C PHE A 396 -11.08 7.30 -22.68
N PRO A 397 -11.99 8.22 -22.34
CA PRO A 397 -12.13 9.48 -23.05
C PRO A 397 -10.90 10.39 -22.83
N GLU A 398 -10.68 11.36 -23.71
CA GLU A 398 -9.53 12.29 -23.63
C GLU A 398 -9.42 12.99 -22.27
N ASP A 399 -10.56 13.38 -21.69
CA ASP A 399 -10.66 14.08 -20.40
C ASP A 399 -10.86 13.15 -19.18
N TRP A 400 -10.40 11.91 -19.21
CA TRP A 400 -10.68 10.93 -18.14
C TRP A 400 -10.19 11.34 -16.75
N HIS A 401 -9.20 12.23 -16.64
CA HIS A 401 -8.76 12.77 -15.36
C HIS A 401 -9.90 13.46 -14.59
N ARG A 402 -10.89 14.02 -15.31
CA ARG A 402 -12.10 14.59 -14.70
C ARG A 402 -12.96 13.50 -14.05
N LEU A 403 -13.03 12.30 -14.65
CA LEU A 403 -13.77 11.15 -14.10
C LEU A 403 -13.11 10.60 -12.83
N ALA A 404 -11.77 10.68 -12.74
CA ALA A 404 -10.99 10.30 -11.56
C ALA A 404 -11.00 11.37 -10.45
N SER A 405 -11.64 12.52 -10.69
CA SER A 405 -11.78 13.62 -9.75
C SER A 405 -13.18 13.66 -9.12
N VAL A 406 -13.28 14.30 -7.96
CA VAL A 406 -14.57 14.57 -7.31
C VAL A 406 -15.27 15.66 -8.11
N SER A 407 -16.50 15.40 -8.54
CA SER A 407 -17.33 16.40 -9.21
C SER A 407 -18.12 17.20 -8.19
N ARG A 408 -18.64 18.36 -8.60
CA ARG A 408 -19.54 19.18 -7.76
C ARG A 408 -20.77 18.40 -7.28
N ARG A 409 -21.32 17.53 -8.14
CA ARG A 409 -22.47 16.68 -7.79
C ARG A 409 -22.12 15.68 -6.69
N ASP A 410 -20.90 15.15 -6.71
CA ASP A 410 -20.43 14.23 -5.68
C ASP A 410 -20.19 14.93 -4.33
N ALA A 411 -20.04 16.26 -4.32
CA ALA A 411 -19.88 17.03 -3.08
C ALA A 411 -21.23 17.36 -2.42
N ILE A 412 -22.38 17.06 -3.05
CA ILE A 412 -23.71 17.34 -2.50
C ILE A 412 -24.27 16.05 -1.88
N PRO A 413 -24.59 16.04 -0.58
CA PRO A 413 -24.96 14.81 0.15
C PRO A 413 -26.39 14.30 -0.11
N TRP A 414 -27.22 15.06 -0.83
CA TRP A 414 -28.65 14.75 -1.03
C TRP A 414 -28.92 14.17 -2.42
N ALA A 415 -29.72 13.10 -2.47
CA ALA A 415 -29.87 12.25 -3.65
C ALA A 415 -30.83 12.78 -4.73
N TRP A 416 -31.61 13.82 -4.48
CA TRP A 416 -32.61 14.32 -5.44
C TRP A 416 -32.06 15.19 -6.57
N TYR A 417 -30.73 15.24 -6.75
CA TYR A 417 -30.07 15.92 -7.86
C TYR A 417 -29.73 14.97 -9.03
N THR A 418 -30.19 13.70 -9.01
CA THR A 418 -29.53 12.64 -9.80
C THR A 418 -30.08 12.31 -11.18
N GLU A 419 -31.18 12.89 -11.71
CA GLU A 419 -31.69 12.40 -13.02
C GLU A 419 -31.98 13.43 -14.14
N SER A 420 -31.95 14.76 -13.94
CA SER A 420 -32.42 15.67 -15.00
C SER A 420 -31.38 16.15 -16.04
N PHE A 421 -30.09 15.78 -15.93
CA PHE A 421 -29.04 16.33 -16.82
C PHE A 421 -28.09 15.32 -17.47
N GLY A 422 -28.48 14.04 -17.59
CA GLY A 422 -27.71 13.04 -18.33
C GLY A 422 -28.59 12.35 -19.36
N LEU A 423 -28.22 12.42 -20.65
CA LEU A 423 -28.86 11.83 -21.83
C LEU A 423 -29.96 12.66 -22.51
N SER A 424 -29.56 13.81 -23.08
CA SER A 424 -30.07 14.18 -24.41
C SER A 424 -29.00 13.80 -25.44
N ASN A 425 -29.13 12.57 -25.95
CA ASN A 425 -28.50 11.96 -27.12
C ASN A 425 -27.44 12.78 -27.88
N LEU A 426 -26.19 12.28 -27.84
CA LEU A 426 -25.36 12.23 -29.05
C LEU A 426 -26.08 11.34 -30.08
N SER A 427 -27.06 11.89 -30.78
CA SER A 427 -27.52 11.36 -32.05
C SER A 427 -27.00 12.28 -33.14
N THR A 428 -25.99 11.80 -33.84
CA THR A 428 -25.54 12.32 -35.13
C THR A 428 -26.75 12.44 -36.06
N GLY A 429 -27.12 13.67 -36.41
CA GLY A 429 -28.22 13.96 -37.31
C GLY A 429 -28.50 15.45 -37.36
N GLU A 430 -28.04 16.09 -38.43
CA GLU A 430 -28.30 17.50 -38.76
C GLU A 430 -29.77 17.88 -38.55
N THR A 431 -30.04 18.89 -37.72
CA THR A 431 -30.91 20.03 -38.10
C THR A 431 -30.78 21.18 -37.10
N ASN A 432 -30.30 22.33 -37.60
CA ASN A 432 -30.49 23.71 -37.14
C ASN A 432 -30.45 24.04 -35.62
N PRO A 433 -29.52 24.92 -35.17
CA PRO A 433 -29.51 25.41 -33.79
C PRO A 433 -30.58 26.50 -33.64
N SER A 434 -31.85 26.13 -33.48
CA SER A 434 -32.81 27.03 -32.86
C SER A 434 -32.53 27.04 -31.36
N THR A 435 -31.74 28.02 -30.93
CA THR A 435 -31.57 28.45 -29.54
C THR A 435 -32.91 28.42 -28.80
N SER A 436 -33.19 27.37 -28.04
CA SER A 436 -34.09 27.49 -26.90
C SER A 436 -33.31 28.29 -25.85
N LYS A 437 -33.56 29.60 -25.81
CA LYS A 437 -33.25 30.39 -24.62
C LYS A 437 -34.04 29.76 -23.48
N GLN A 438 -33.40 28.86 -22.73
CA GLN A 438 -33.87 28.45 -21.43
C GLN A 438 -33.74 29.72 -20.57
N THR A 439 -34.82 30.51 -20.54
CA THR A 439 -34.94 31.68 -19.68
C THR A 439 -34.89 31.19 -18.25
N CYS A 440 -33.70 31.21 -17.65
CA CYS A 440 -33.56 31.14 -16.21
C CYS A 440 -34.44 32.22 -15.59
N ALA A 441 -35.25 31.85 -14.61
CA ALA A 441 -36.11 32.79 -13.91
C ALA A 441 -35.26 33.97 -13.35
N SER A 442 -35.74 35.20 -13.57
CA SER A 442 -34.99 36.47 -13.40
C SER A 442 -34.34 36.65 -12.02
N SER A 443 -33.22 37.39 -11.92
CA SER A 443 -32.55 37.61 -10.63
C SER A 443 -33.43 38.27 -9.57
N GLU A 444 -34.52 38.91 -9.98
CA GLU A 444 -35.49 39.60 -9.11
C GLU A 444 -36.27 38.62 -8.20
N TRP A 445 -36.62 37.41 -8.67
CA TRP A 445 -37.36 36.45 -7.83
C TRP A 445 -36.47 35.78 -6.77
N LYS A 446 -35.17 35.57 -7.07
CA LYS A 446 -34.18 35.04 -6.11
C LYS A 446 -33.93 36.01 -4.95
N GLN A 447 -34.04 37.32 -5.21
CA GLN A 447 -33.95 38.35 -4.18
C GLN A 447 -35.24 38.44 -3.35
N MET A 448 -36.41 38.26 -3.98
CA MET A 448 -37.72 38.27 -3.32
C MET A 448 -37.88 37.13 -2.29
N SER A 449 -37.37 35.92 -2.56
CA SER A 449 -37.46 34.76 -1.64
C SER A 449 -36.60 34.93 -0.38
N LEU A 450 -35.39 35.47 -0.53
CA LEU A 450 -34.50 35.86 0.59
C LEU A 450 -35.07 37.03 1.39
N LEU A 451 -35.74 37.98 0.72
CA LEU A 451 -36.43 39.09 1.37
C LEU A 451 -37.63 38.59 2.19
N LEU A 452 -38.42 37.66 1.65
CA LEU A 452 -39.60 37.06 2.31
C LEU A 452 -39.25 36.30 3.60
N VAL A 453 -38.17 35.51 3.58
CA VAL A 453 -37.71 34.76 4.77
C VAL A 453 -37.18 35.70 5.85
N ASN A 454 -36.50 36.79 5.49
CA ASN A 454 -36.01 37.78 6.45
C ASN A 454 -37.09 38.78 6.94
N LEU A 455 -38.11 39.08 6.12
CA LEU A 455 -39.26 39.91 6.50
C LEU A 455 -40.13 39.26 7.60
N ALA A 456 -40.14 37.93 7.69
CA ALA A 456 -40.80 37.21 8.79
C ALA A 456 -40.22 37.55 10.18
N ALA A 457 -38.94 37.95 10.25
CA ALA A 457 -38.32 38.40 11.50
C ALA A 457 -38.96 39.70 12.03
N LEU A 458 -39.41 40.59 11.14
CA LEU A 458 -40.05 41.87 11.48
C LEU A 458 -41.46 41.69 12.07
N PHE A 459 -42.11 40.55 11.83
CA PHE A 459 -43.40 40.22 12.46
C PHE A 459 -43.32 39.99 13.98
N THR A 460 -42.13 39.66 14.52
CA THR A 460 -41.94 39.57 15.97
C THR A 460 -42.13 40.92 16.67
N ALA A 461 -41.85 42.03 15.98
CA ALA A 461 -42.09 43.38 16.48
C ALA A 461 -43.58 43.77 16.45
N VAL A 462 -44.35 43.23 15.49
CA VAL A 462 -45.78 43.53 15.30
C VAL A 462 -46.67 42.83 16.35
N PHE A 463 -46.25 41.65 16.83
CA PHE A 463 -46.92 40.93 17.94
C PHE A 463 -46.36 41.27 19.34
N GLY A 464 -45.58 42.35 19.45
CA GLY A 464 -45.17 42.89 20.74
C GLY A 464 -46.39 43.15 21.64
N PRO A 465 -46.31 42.92 22.97
CA PRO A 465 -47.45 43.15 23.84
C PRO A 465 -47.94 44.59 23.69
N LYS A 466 -49.21 44.79 23.32
CA LYS A 466 -49.86 46.09 23.56
C LYS A 466 -49.74 46.38 25.05
N SER A 467 -49.39 47.63 25.42
CA SER A 467 -49.37 48.10 26.81
C SER A 467 -50.69 47.74 27.49
N ALA A 468 -50.71 46.64 28.23
CA ALA A 468 -51.81 46.32 29.13
C ALA A 468 -51.59 47.13 30.40
N SER A 469 -52.62 47.85 30.82
CA SER A 469 -52.63 48.81 31.92
C SER A 469 -52.71 48.19 33.32
N ASP A 470 -52.64 46.86 33.46
CA ASP A 470 -52.82 46.19 34.76
C ASP A 470 -51.52 45.58 35.34
N PRO A 471 -51.04 46.01 36.54
CA PRO A 471 -49.70 45.66 37.02
C PRO A 471 -49.61 44.33 37.78
N THR A 472 -50.69 43.57 37.94
CA THR A 472 -50.80 42.55 39.00
C THR A 472 -50.48 41.10 38.60
N THR A 473 -50.16 40.79 37.34
CA THR A 473 -49.81 39.42 36.93
C THR A 473 -48.30 39.19 36.87
N ASN A 474 -47.84 38.15 37.58
CA ASN A 474 -46.45 37.70 37.60
C ASN A 474 -45.98 37.30 36.19
N PRO A 475 -44.87 37.87 35.66
CA PRO A 475 -44.43 37.65 34.27
C PRO A 475 -44.03 36.20 33.96
N LEU A 476 -43.64 35.43 34.98
CA LEU A 476 -43.34 33.99 34.86
C LEU A 476 -44.59 33.12 34.61
N ASN A 477 -45.79 33.57 34.96
CA ASN A 477 -47.03 32.81 34.82
C ASN A 477 -47.78 33.06 33.49
N SER A 478 -47.34 34.01 32.66
CA SER A 478 -47.94 34.22 31.35
C SER A 478 -47.39 33.19 30.36
N ILE A 479 -48.03 32.01 30.28
CA ILE A 479 -47.64 30.91 29.35
C ILE A 479 -47.69 31.32 27.86
N LEU A 480 -48.21 32.52 27.55
CA LEU A 480 -48.44 33.00 26.18
C LEU A 480 -47.18 33.20 25.32
N TRP A 481 -45.95 33.20 25.88
CA TRP A 481 -44.72 33.30 25.08
C TRP A 481 -44.41 32.02 24.27
N PHE A 482 -44.75 30.85 24.79
CA PHE A 482 -44.52 29.57 24.13
C PHE A 482 -45.36 29.38 22.85
N PRO A 483 -46.70 29.56 22.85
CA PRO A 483 -47.50 29.47 21.64
C PRO A 483 -47.17 30.60 20.64
N ARG A 484 -46.71 31.77 21.10
CA ARG A 484 -46.19 32.82 20.22
C ARG A 484 -44.92 32.38 19.49
N GLY A 485 -44.00 31.71 20.19
CA GLY A 485 -42.77 31.18 19.58
C GLY A 485 -43.07 30.12 18.54
N ILE A 486 -44.03 29.22 18.82
CA ILE A 486 -44.53 28.23 17.85
C ILE A 486 -45.15 28.91 16.63
N ALA A 487 -45.99 29.93 16.83
CA ALA A 487 -46.60 30.67 15.72
C ALA A 487 -45.53 31.31 14.82
N VAL A 488 -44.51 31.95 15.40
CA VAL A 488 -43.38 32.51 14.66
C VAL A 488 -42.65 31.43 13.86
N ALA A 489 -42.34 30.27 14.47
CA ALA A 489 -41.72 29.15 13.76
C ALA A 489 -42.61 28.62 12.62
N ALA A 490 -43.92 28.51 12.83
CA ALA A 490 -44.88 28.06 11.82
C ALA A 490 -44.92 29.01 10.61
N PHE A 491 -44.79 30.32 10.82
CA PHE A 491 -44.67 31.29 9.72
C PHE A 491 -43.39 31.10 8.92
N TYR A 492 -42.24 30.86 9.58
CA TYR A 492 -41.00 30.53 8.87
C TYR A 492 -41.13 29.24 8.05
N LEU A 493 -41.78 28.21 8.61
CA LEU A 493 -42.01 26.95 7.90
C LEU A 493 -42.96 27.13 6.71
N LEU A 494 -44.00 27.96 6.85
CA LEU A 494 -44.90 28.29 5.74
C LEU A 494 -44.15 29.02 4.63
N ALA A 495 -43.30 30.00 4.96
CA ALA A 495 -42.46 30.68 3.98
C ALA A 495 -41.50 29.71 3.28
N ASN A 496 -40.86 28.80 4.02
CA ASN A 496 -39.99 27.76 3.47
C ASN A 496 -40.74 26.77 2.58
N ALA A 497 -41.97 26.40 2.94
CA ALA A 497 -42.83 25.54 2.13
C ALA A 497 -43.25 26.22 0.82
N ILE A 498 -43.60 27.51 0.85
CA ILE A 498 -43.89 28.29 -0.36
C ILE A 498 -42.65 28.34 -1.27
N ASN A 499 -41.47 28.58 -0.71
CA ASN A 499 -40.22 28.56 -1.48
C ASN A 499 -39.95 27.18 -2.11
N ALA A 500 -40.20 26.09 -1.37
CA ALA A 500 -40.05 24.74 -1.89
C ALA A 500 -41.05 24.44 -3.02
N MET A 501 -42.31 24.84 -2.87
CA MET A 501 -43.35 24.71 -3.92
C MET A 501 -42.96 25.48 -5.18
N LEU A 502 -42.43 26.70 -5.03
CA LEU A 502 -42.00 27.52 -6.17
C LEU A 502 -40.87 26.86 -6.96
N ILE A 503 -39.88 26.28 -6.26
CA ILE A 503 -38.78 25.55 -6.91
C ILE A 503 -39.31 24.32 -7.64
N GLN A 504 -40.18 23.53 -7.00
CA GLN A 504 -40.77 22.35 -7.64
C GLN A 504 -41.62 22.70 -8.87
N SER A 505 -42.27 23.88 -8.87
CA SER A 505 -43.05 24.37 -10.01
C SER A 505 -42.21 24.89 -11.18
N THR A 506 -40.87 24.96 -11.02
CA THR A 506 -39.96 25.38 -12.09
C THR A 506 -39.68 24.17 -13.00
N PRO A 507 -39.89 24.29 -14.32
CA PRO A 507 -39.56 23.21 -15.27
C PRO A 507 -38.10 22.79 -15.07
N THR A 508 -37.83 21.49 -15.00
CA THR A 508 -36.55 20.81 -14.62
C THR A 508 -36.35 20.46 -13.14
N TYR A 509 -37.19 20.95 -12.21
CA TYR A 509 -37.09 20.65 -10.77
C TYR A 509 -38.32 19.92 -10.20
N GLU A 510 -39.15 19.34 -11.06
CA GLU A 510 -40.45 18.74 -10.70
C GLU A 510 -40.32 17.54 -9.73
N GLU A 511 -39.23 16.78 -9.84
CA GLU A 511 -38.96 15.58 -9.04
C GLU A 511 -38.27 15.87 -7.69
N THR A 512 -38.04 17.15 -7.36
CA THR A 512 -37.39 17.51 -6.11
C THR A 512 -38.31 17.29 -4.90
N PRO A 513 -37.85 16.58 -3.83
CA PRO A 513 -38.65 16.30 -2.66
C PRO A 513 -38.90 17.57 -1.85
N MET A 514 -40.14 18.04 -1.90
CA MET A 514 -40.59 19.28 -1.27
C MET A 514 -40.25 19.37 0.23
N THR A 515 -40.38 18.25 0.96
CA THR A 515 -40.12 18.20 2.41
C THR A 515 -38.64 18.40 2.74
N GLU A 516 -37.74 17.71 2.04
CA GLU A 516 -36.29 17.86 2.25
C GLU A 516 -35.81 19.25 1.88
N LEU A 517 -36.35 19.82 0.79
CA LEU A 517 -36.06 21.17 0.37
C LEU A 517 -36.52 22.18 1.44
N ALA A 518 -37.74 22.06 1.95
CA ALA A 518 -38.24 22.92 3.03
C ALA A 518 -37.41 22.83 4.32
N LEU A 519 -36.89 21.64 4.67
CA LEU A 519 -35.96 21.45 5.79
C LEU A 519 -34.57 22.03 5.51
N LEU A 520 -34.09 21.98 4.26
CA LEU A 520 -32.86 22.67 3.86
C LEU A 520 -33.00 24.18 4.04
N TRP A 521 -34.13 24.78 3.64
CA TRP A 521 -34.40 26.21 3.86
C TRP A 521 -34.43 26.60 5.35
N CYS A 522 -34.70 25.66 6.27
CA CYS A 522 -34.60 25.92 7.71
C CYS A 522 -33.16 26.18 8.20
N THR A 523 -32.14 25.79 7.42
CA THR A 523 -30.72 26.02 7.71
C THR A 523 -30.24 27.44 7.36
N ILE A 524 -31.08 28.27 6.71
CA ILE A 524 -30.69 29.64 6.32
C ILE A 524 -30.36 30.47 7.56
N PRO A 525 -29.25 31.23 7.55
CA PRO A 525 -28.86 32.08 8.66
C PRO A 525 -29.91 33.17 8.94
N ARG A 526 -30.49 33.15 10.14
CA ARG A 526 -31.50 34.11 10.61
C ARG A 526 -30.90 35.14 11.57
N LEU A 527 -31.39 36.38 11.52
CA LEU A 527 -30.94 37.48 12.38
C LEU A 527 -31.60 37.50 13.79
N THR A 528 -31.99 36.34 14.32
CA THR A 528 -32.68 36.23 15.62
C THR A 528 -31.82 36.73 16.78
N TRP A 529 -30.51 36.56 16.72
CA TRP A 529 -29.56 37.12 17.71
C TRP A 529 -29.64 38.66 17.82
N LEU A 530 -29.85 39.38 16.70
CA LEU A 530 -30.04 40.84 16.72
C LEU A 530 -31.34 41.22 17.41
N THR A 531 -32.43 40.48 17.17
CA THR A 531 -33.71 40.73 17.84
C THR A 531 -33.59 40.57 19.35
N ILE A 532 -32.82 39.57 19.80
CA ILE A 532 -32.52 39.37 21.21
C ILE A 532 -31.74 40.59 21.74
N ILE A 533 -30.62 40.99 21.11
CA ILE A 533 -29.84 42.16 21.55
C ILE A 533 -30.65 43.47 21.58
N LEU A 534 -31.45 43.73 20.55
CA LEU A 534 -32.27 44.95 20.45
C LEU A 534 -33.34 45.01 21.54
N VAL A 535 -33.99 43.88 21.85
CA VAL A 535 -34.96 43.80 22.95
C VAL A 535 -34.29 44.02 24.31
N LEU A 536 -33.01 43.65 24.44
CA LEU A 536 -32.21 43.82 25.66
C LEU A 536 -31.65 45.23 25.83
N ALA A 537 -31.43 45.97 24.72
CA ALA A 537 -30.97 47.35 24.74
C ALA A 537 -32.07 48.37 25.08
N SER A 538 -33.35 47.98 24.93
CA SER A 538 -34.51 48.79 25.33
C SER A 538 -34.61 48.93 26.86
N PRO A 539 -35.11 50.06 27.40
CA PRO A 539 -35.42 50.17 28.83
C PRO A 539 -36.28 48.98 29.28
N TYR A 540 -35.81 48.27 30.30
CA TYR A 540 -36.39 47.02 30.78
C TYR A 540 -37.87 47.20 31.13
N LYS A 541 -38.75 46.57 30.36
CA LYS A 541 -40.20 46.49 30.62
C LYS A 541 -40.56 45.00 30.67
N ARG A 542 -41.54 44.58 31.48
CA ARG A 542 -42.01 43.18 31.56
C ARG A 542 -42.30 42.50 30.20
N SER A 543 -42.55 43.27 29.15
CA SER A 543 -42.73 42.80 27.77
C SER A 543 -41.44 42.29 27.09
N THR A 544 -40.24 42.65 27.57
CA THR A 544 -38.95 42.28 26.95
C THR A 544 -38.61 40.80 27.16
N PHE A 545 -38.83 40.25 28.35
CA PHE A 545 -38.58 38.84 28.65
C PHE A 545 -39.44 37.90 27.80
N SER A 546 -40.74 38.22 27.64
CA SER A 546 -41.66 37.44 26.80
C SER A 546 -41.21 37.42 25.33
N ALA A 547 -40.69 38.52 24.80
CA ALA A 547 -40.19 38.61 23.44
C ALA A 547 -38.89 37.81 23.24
N VAL A 548 -37.94 37.89 24.19
CA VAL A 548 -36.70 37.08 24.16
C VAL A 548 -37.03 35.58 24.24
N ALA A 549 -37.92 35.18 25.14
CA ALA A 549 -38.35 33.78 25.26
C ALA A 549 -39.06 33.28 23.98
N THR A 550 -39.88 34.12 23.35
CA THR A 550 -40.54 33.82 22.07
C THR A 550 -39.51 33.59 20.95
N ALA A 551 -38.49 34.46 20.85
CA ALA A 551 -37.42 34.33 19.87
C ALA A 551 -36.62 33.04 20.07
N ILE A 552 -36.23 32.73 21.31
CA ILE A 552 -35.49 31.51 21.67
C ILE A 552 -36.29 30.25 21.31
N VAL A 553 -37.59 30.19 21.65
CA VAL A 553 -38.45 29.04 21.31
C VAL A 553 -38.55 28.85 19.80
N SER A 554 -38.77 29.92 19.05
CA SER A 554 -38.88 29.84 17.58
C SER A 554 -37.58 29.36 16.93
N GLU A 555 -36.44 29.87 17.39
CA GLU A 555 -35.11 29.51 16.88
C GLU A 555 -34.78 28.05 17.24
N ALA A 556 -35.06 27.61 18.47
CA ALA A 556 -34.84 26.23 18.90
C ALA A 556 -35.63 25.23 18.03
N LEU A 557 -36.90 25.53 17.72
CA LEU A 557 -37.73 24.69 16.84
C LEU A 557 -37.14 24.61 15.43
N LEU A 558 -36.75 25.74 14.85
CA LEU A 558 -36.20 25.77 13.50
C LEU A 558 -34.82 25.11 13.41
N GLN A 559 -33.97 25.25 14.43
CA GLN A 559 -32.68 24.56 14.53
C GLN A 559 -32.85 23.04 14.69
N ALA A 560 -33.88 22.61 15.44
CA ALA A 560 -34.22 21.19 15.56
C ALA A 560 -34.66 20.61 14.21
N LEU A 561 -35.50 21.33 13.46
CA LEU A 561 -35.96 20.94 12.13
C LEU A 561 -34.85 20.98 11.08
N SER A 562 -33.86 21.86 11.22
CA SER A 562 -32.69 21.90 10.32
C SER A 562 -31.64 20.84 10.66
N SER A 563 -31.73 20.17 11.80
CA SER A 563 -30.71 19.22 12.24
C SER A 563 -30.51 18.02 11.30
N PRO A 564 -31.53 17.39 10.70
CA PRO A 564 -31.32 16.21 9.85
C PRO A 564 -30.47 16.51 8.62
N THR A 565 -30.65 17.67 8.00
CA THR A 565 -29.91 18.07 6.78
C THR A 565 -28.44 18.36 7.10
N ILE A 566 -28.16 19.08 8.20
CA ILE A 566 -26.79 19.37 8.65
C ILE A 566 -26.08 18.10 9.13
N ILE A 567 -26.74 17.26 9.92
CA ILE A 567 -26.16 16.00 10.42
C ILE A 567 -25.86 15.04 9.25
N SER A 568 -26.76 14.94 8.26
CA SER A 568 -26.51 14.16 7.04
C SER A 568 -25.27 14.67 6.29
N THR A 569 -25.12 15.99 6.18
CA THR A 569 -23.93 16.62 5.57
C THR A 569 -22.66 16.27 6.34
N VAL A 570 -22.69 16.32 7.67
CA VAL A 570 -21.53 15.93 8.49
C VAL A 570 -21.18 14.46 8.32
N SER A 571 -22.17 13.58 8.41
CA SER A 571 -21.99 12.13 8.23
C SER A 571 -21.40 11.80 6.85
N TYR A 572 -21.93 12.41 5.80
CA TYR A 572 -21.43 12.28 4.44
C TYR A 572 -19.97 12.76 4.33
N GLY A 573 -19.66 13.93 4.89
CA GLY A 573 -18.30 14.48 4.90
C GLY A 573 -17.28 13.58 5.60
N ILE A 574 -17.69 12.92 6.69
CA ILE A 574 -16.85 11.95 7.41
C ILE A 574 -16.62 10.71 6.55
N LYS A 575 -17.70 10.15 5.99
CA LYS A 575 -17.65 8.91 5.19
C LYS A 575 -16.74 9.05 3.97
N HIS A 576 -16.76 10.21 3.32
CA HIS A 576 -16.06 10.46 2.06
C HIS A 576 -14.77 11.29 2.23
N GLY A 577 -14.36 11.56 3.48
CA GLY A 577 -13.05 12.17 3.78
C GLY A 577 -12.93 13.67 3.52
N PHE A 578 -14.03 14.41 3.38
CA PHE A 578 -14.03 15.87 3.13
C PHE A 578 -13.47 16.72 4.29
N TYR A 579 -13.24 16.13 5.47
CA TYR A 579 -12.59 16.81 6.61
C TYR A 579 -11.07 16.60 6.67
N ASN A 580 -10.51 15.76 5.80
CA ASN A 580 -9.09 15.44 5.81
C ASN A 580 -8.33 16.39 4.86
N PRO A 581 -7.41 17.23 5.38
CA PRO A 581 -6.68 18.22 4.58
C PRO A 581 -5.75 17.60 3.53
N ASN A 582 -5.39 16.32 3.68
CA ASN A 582 -4.50 15.61 2.75
C ASN A 582 -5.26 14.93 1.59
N THR A 583 -6.57 15.11 1.48
CA THR A 583 -7.33 14.50 0.39
C THR A 583 -7.24 15.36 -0.87
N PRO A 584 -6.99 14.75 -2.05
CA PRO A 584 -6.97 15.48 -3.32
C PRO A 584 -8.33 16.13 -3.67
N VAL A 585 -9.38 15.76 -2.92
CA VAL A 585 -10.74 16.29 -3.00
C VAL A 585 -10.80 17.80 -2.73
N LEU A 586 -9.99 18.30 -1.77
CA LEU A 586 -10.06 19.70 -1.33
C LEU A 586 -9.43 20.69 -2.33
N HIS A 587 -8.50 20.24 -3.17
CA HIS A 587 -7.80 21.13 -4.10
C HIS A 587 -8.67 21.56 -5.29
N ASN A 588 -9.64 20.74 -5.68
CA ASN A 588 -10.48 21.00 -6.85
C ASN A 588 -11.81 21.68 -6.49
N LEU A 589 -12.23 21.66 -5.22
CA LEU A 589 -13.55 22.12 -4.75
C LEU A 589 -13.44 22.88 -3.41
N PRO A 590 -12.84 24.10 -3.39
CA PRO A 590 -12.69 24.87 -2.15
C PRO A 590 -14.05 25.24 -1.52
N ALA A 591 -15.10 25.40 -2.34
CA ALA A 591 -16.45 25.66 -1.87
C ALA A 591 -17.01 24.52 -0.99
N ALA A 592 -16.68 23.26 -1.30
CA ALA A 592 -17.10 22.12 -0.48
C ALA A 592 -16.53 22.17 0.93
N THR A 593 -15.29 22.67 1.08
CA THR A 593 -14.65 22.85 2.39
C THR A 593 -15.47 23.76 3.29
N TYR A 594 -15.96 24.89 2.78
CA TYR A 594 -16.81 25.80 3.55
C TYR A 594 -18.14 25.16 3.97
N MET A 595 -18.75 24.37 3.07
CA MET A 595 -20.01 23.69 3.34
C MET A 595 -19.87 22.70 4.51
N TYR A 596 -18.90 21.78 4.41
CA TYR A 596 -18.66 20.77 5.44
C TYR A 596 -18.14 21.40 6.75
N ALA A 597 -17.24 22.40 6.68
CA ALA A 597 -16.76 23.11 7.87
C ALA A 597 -17.90 23.84 8.61
N GLY A 598 -18.80 24.50 7.88
CA GLY A 598 -19.99 25.13 8.46
C GLY A 598 -20.93 24.12 9.13
N ALA A 599 -21.17 22.98 8.47
CA ALA A 599 -21.99 21.91 9.04
C ALA A 599 -21.38 21.33 10.33
N LEU A 600 -20.07 21.07 10.35
CA LEU A 600 -19.38 20.58 11.54
C LEU A 600 -19.38 21.61 12.67
N MET A 601 -19.11 22.87 12.36
CA MET A 601 -19.16 23.97 13.32
C MET A 601 -20.55 24.09 13.96
N TRP A 602 -21.60 23.95 13.16
CA TRP A 602 -22.99 23.96 13.66
C TRP A 602 -23.21 22.84 14.69
N VAL A 603 -22.79 21.60 14.39
CA VAL A 603 -22.93 20.46 15.32
C VAL A 603 -22.18 20.72 16.63
N VAL A 604 -20.94 21.22 16.55
CA VAL A 604 -20.15 21.56 17.74
C VAL A 604 -20.83 22.63 18.57
N VAL A 605 -21.29 23.73 17.95
CA VAL A 605 -21.98 24.82 18.66
C VAL A 605 -23.27 24.33 19.30
N MET A 606 -24.06 23.49 18.61
CA MET A 606 -25.28 22.91 19.16
C MET A 606 -25.02 22.02 20.38
N LEU A 607 -24.02 21.13 20.29
CA LEU A 607 -23.63 20.27 21.42
C LEU A 607 -23.16 21.10 22.62
N LEU A 608 -22.30 22.08 22.41
CA LEU A 608 -21.82 22.98 23.46
C LEU A 608 -22.97 23.79 24.09
N SER A 609 -23.93 24.22 23.28
CA SER A 609 -25.10 24.98 23.75
C SER A 609 -26.04 24.13 24.60
N ILE A 610 -26.32 22.88 24.18
CA ILE A 610 -27.14 21.92 24.94
C ILE A 610 -26.47 21.59 26.26
N VAL A 611 -25.17 21.27 26.26
CA VAL A 611 -24.41 20.97 27.49
C VAL A 611 -24.43 22.16 28.43
N SER A 612 -24.17 23.37 27.93
CA SER A 612 -24.18 24.59 28.73
C SER A 612 -25.56 24.89 29.32
N PHE A 613 -26.63 24.65 28.55
CA PHE A 613 -28.00 24.82 29.03
C PHE A 613 -28.36 23.80 30.12
N LEU A 614 -27.96 22.53 29.94
CA LEU A 614 -28.15 21.48 30.95
C LEU A 614 -27.41 21.79 32.25
N ILE A 615 -26.17 22.31 32.18
CA ILE A 615 -25.41 22.74 33.36
C ILE A 615 -26.17 23.84 34.12
N ILE A 616 -26.69 24.86 33.40
CA ILE A 616 -27.45 25.95 34.04
C ILE A 616 -28.75 25.43 34.69
N LEU A 617 -29.43 24.47 34.07
CA LEU A 617 -30.63 23.85 34.64
C LEU A 617 -30.31 23.04 35.91
N LEU A 618 -29.22 22.27 35.89
CA LEU A 618 -28.76 21.50 37.04
C LEU A 618 -28.36 22.41 38.20
N ASP A 619 -27.61 23.48 37.94
CA ASP A 619 -27.22 24.50 38.93
C ASP A 619 -28.44 25.20 39.55
N ALA A 620 -29.50 25.45 38.77
CA ALA A 620 -30.73 26.07 39.26
C ALA A 620 -31.57 25.13 40.15
N SER A 621 -31.38 23.81 40.03
CA SER A 621 -32.12 22.78 40.76
C SER A 621 -31.43 22.30 42.05
N ALA A 622 -30.17 22.67 42.27
CA ALA A 622 -29.40 22.26 43.44
C ALA A 622 -29.92 22.96 44.73
N PRO A 623 -30.26 22.20 45.81
CA PRO A 623 -30.65 22.79 47.08
C PRO A 623 -29.48 23.57 47.71
N GLN A 624 -29.77 24.78 48.18
CA GLN A 624 -28.78 25.80 48.56
C GLN A 624 -28.06 25.56 49.92
N ASP A 625 -28.29 24.41 50.55
CA ASP A 625 -27.60 23.98 51.77
C ASP A 625 -26.78 22.72 51.50
N SER A 626 -25.66 22.87 50.82
CA SER A 626 -24.58 21.89 50.86
C SER A 626 -23.25 22.61 50.59
N PRO A 627 -22.26 22.50 51.49
CA PRO A 627 -20.94 23.05 51.23
C PRO A 627 -20.36 22.34 50.01
N SER A 628 -19.79 23.14 49.12
CA SER A 628 -19.15 22.75 47.86
C SER A 628 -18.44 21.38 47.89
N VAL A 629 -19.11 20.34 47.37
CA VAL A 629 -18.47 19.08 46.95
C VAL A 629 -18.21 19.13 45.44
N TYR A 630 -17.65 20.24 44.97
CA TYR A 630 -17.21 20.42 43.57
C TYR A 630 -15.72 20.75 43.50
N SER A 631 -14.93 20.20 44.43
CA SER A 631 -13.48 20.38 44.50
C SER A 631 -12.66 19.13 44.14
N SER A 632 -13.27 17.99 43.75
CA SER A 632 -12.50 16.73 43.63
C SER A 632 -12.63 16.00 42.31
N TYR A 633 -12.90 16.69 41.19
CA TYR A 633 -12.82 16.05 39.87
C TYR A 633 -12.25 16.99 38.80
N THR A 634 -10.97 17.33 38.91
CA THR A 634 -10.16 17.84 37.77
C THR A 634 -8.68 17.83 38.11
N GLN A 635 -8.13 16.65 38.45
CA GLN A 635 -6.67 16.53 38.61
C GLN A 635 -5.94 16.15 37.30
N ASN A 636 -6.65 15.95 36.18
CA ASN A 636 -6.06 15.52 34.91
C ASN A 636 -6.47 16.39 33.70
N ALA A 637 -6.35 17.71 33.79
CA ALA A 637 -6.51 18.59 32.62
C ALA A 637 -5.70 19.90 32.73
N HIS A 638 -4.39 19.79 32.98
CA HIS A 638 -3.49 20.94 33.18
C HIS A 638 -3.42 21.89 31.95
N LEU A 639 -3.66 21.39 30.74
CA LEU A 639 -3.63 22.21 29.52
C LEU A 639 -4.96 22.93 29.24
N ALA A 640 -6.09 22.33 29.63
CA ALA A 640 -7.41 22.94 29.46
C ALA A 640 -7.71 23.99 30.53
N ALA A 641 -7.13 23.87 31.73
CA ALA A 641 -7.29 24.85 32.81
C ALA A 641 -6.66 26.22 32.47
N GLN A 642 -5.49 26.22 31.82
CA GLN A 642 -4.72 27.44 31.53
C GLN A 642 -5.37 28.41 30.54
N LEU A 643 -6.18 27.90 29.59
CA LEU A 643 -6.94 28.74 28.64
C LEU A 643 -8.36 29.07 29.14
N ARG A 644 -8.85 28.35 30.15
CA ARG A 644 -10.24 28.43 30.62
C ARG A 644 -10.42 29.47 31.73
N GLU A 645 -9.41 29.67 32.58
CA GLU A 645 -9.43 30.65 33.68
C GLU A 645 -9.70 32.10 33.23
N PRO A 646 -8.94 32.71 32.29
CA PRO A 646 -9.18 34.10 31.90
C PRO A 646 -10.50 34.30 31.16
N PHE A 647 -10.98 33.28 30.44
CA PHE A 647 -12.27 33.32 29.76
C PHE A 647 -13.43 33.19 30.75
N LEU A 648 -13.34 32.25 31.72
CA LEU A 648 -14.33 32.10 32.79
C LEU A 648 -14.41 33.38 33.63
N GLU A 649 -13.27 33.93 34.04
CA GLU A 649 -13.20 35.16 34.83
C GLU A 649 -13.84 36.33 34.08
N ARG A 650 -13.48 36.53 32.81
CA ARG A 650 -14.05 37.59 31.97
C ARG A 650 -15.54 37.38 31.68
N TRP A 651 -15.97 36.12 31.48
CA TRP A 651 -17.38 35.77 31.29
C TRP A 651 -18.18 36.04 32.57
N THR A 652 -17.68 35.65 33.73
CA THR A 652 -18.32 35.93 35.03
C THR A 652 -18.37 37.43 35.34
N TRP A 653 -17.36 38.19 34.93
CA TRP A 653 -17.34 39.65 35.06
C TRP A 653 -18.40 40.32 34.16
N ILE A 654 -18.52 39.88 32.90
CA ILE A 654 -19.58 40.36 31.99
C ILE A 654 -20.96 40.01 32.56
N GLU A 655 -21.13 38.77 33.02
CA GLU A 655 -22.36 38.29 33.64
C GLU A 655 -22.72 39.14 34.87
N GLU A 656 -21.76 39.44 35.73
CA GLU A 656 -21.94 40.25 36.94
C GLU A 656 -22.26 41.70 36.61
N LYS A 657 -21.58 42.32 35.63
CA LYS A 657 -21.86 43.70 35.21
C LYS A 657 -23.23 43.85 34.55
N ILE A 658 -23.64 42.88 33.74
CA ILE A 658 -24.97 42.86 33.12
C ILE A 658 -26.03 42.60 34.20
N ALA A 659 -25.78 41.65 35.11
CA ALA A 659 -26.68 41.41 36.23
C ALA A 659 -26.81 42.64 37.14
N GLU A 660 -25.74 43.37 37.43
CA GLU A 660 -25.78 44.64 38.19
C GLU A 660 -26.63 45.69 37.46
N TYR A 661 -26.33 45.95 36.18
CA TYR A 661 -27.07 46.93 35.36
C TYR A 661 -28.57 46.59 35.26
N TRP A 662 -28.91 45.30 35.19
CA TRP A 662 -30.28 44.83 35.07
C TRP A 662 -31.02 44.71 36.40
N ILE A 663 -30.33 44.34 37.48
CA ILE A 663 -30.92 44.13 38.79
C ILE A 663 -31.12 45.47 39.52
N ASP A 664 -30.22 46.45 39.38
CA ASP A 664 -30.37 47.77 40.04
C ASP A 664 -31.48 48.62 39.40
N ARG A 665 -31.62 48.58 38.07
CA ARG A 665 -32.62 49.38 37.35
C ARG A 665 -34.07 48.94 37.57
N ASP A 666 -34.27 47.75 38.16
CA ASP A 666 -35.58 47.18 38.53
C ASP A 666 -36.14 47.80 39.83
N TRP A 667 -35.35 48.58 40.57
CA TRP A 667 -35.70 49.14 41.90
C TRP A 667 -35.96 50.65 41.94
N ASP A 668 -35.73 51.41 40.87
CA ASP A 668 -35.92 52.88 40.84
C ASP A 668 -37.36 53.33 40.51
N PHE A 669 -38.37 52.48 40.76
CA PHE A 669 -39.74 52.99 40.89
C PHE A 669 -39.97 53.43 42.34
N GLU A 670 -39.41 54.58 42.71
CA GLU A 670 -40.01 55.38 43.78
C GLU A 670 -41.49 55.58 43.42
N HIS A 671 -42.36 54.88 44.11
CA HIS A 671 -43.75 55.30 44.20
C HIS A 671 -43.72 56.64 44.94
N THR A 672 -43.77 57.75 44.22
CA THR A 672 -44.21 59.03 44.80
C THR A 672 -45.53 58.77 45.53
N PRO A 673 -45.59 58.87 46.87
CA PRO A 673 -46.84 58.72 47.57
C PRO A 673 -47.61 60.03 47.36
N LEU A 674 -48.58 60.00 46.45
CA LEU A 674 -49.60 61.04 46.40
C LEU A 674 -50.37 60.99 47.73
N MET A 675 -50.15 61.99 48.57
CA MET A 675 -51.03 62.29 49.69
C MET A 675 -52.44 62.52 49.15
N GLN A 676 -53.37 61.65 49.49
CA GLN A 676 -54.78 62.01 49.53
C GLN A 676 -55.39 61.56 50.85
N ASN A 677 -55.34 62.50 51.78
CA ASN A 677 -56.29 62.80 52.85
C ASN A 677 -57.47 61.80 53.03
N GLN A 678 -57.42 60.96 54.08
CA GLN A 678 -58.40 60.90 55.18
C GLN A 678 -58.17 59.67 56.07
N GLY A 679 -58.00 59.93 57.37
CA GLY A 679 -58.55 59.08 58.43
C GLY A 679 -57.77 57.84 58.88
N TYR A 680 -57.20 57.98 60.08
CA TYR A 680 -56.80 56.94 61.04
C TYR A 680 -55.42 56.28 60.92
N VAL A 681 -54.61 56.68 61.90
CA VAL A 681 -53.28 56.22 62.29
C VAL A 681 -53.35 54.81 62.87
N HIS A 682 -52.60 53.88 62.28
CA HIS A 682 -51.75 52.94 63.02
C HIS A 682 -50.40 52.83 62.29
N ALA A 683 -49.44 53.62 62.77
CA ALA A 683 -48.05 53.55 62.38
C ALA A 683 -47.45 52.25 62.95
N VAL A 684 -47.22 51.25 62.09
CA VAL A 684 -46.29 50.16 62.37
C VAL A 684 -45.00 50.47 61.63
N TYR A 685 -43.95 50.62 62.44
CA TYR A 685 -42.57 50.87 62.04
C TYR A 685 -42.06 49.91 60.96
N GLY A 686 -41.21 50.44 60.10
CA GLY A 686 -40.72 49.77 58.90
C GLY A 686 -39.99 48.45 59.12
N THR A 687 -40.17 47.57 58.14
CA THR A 687 -39.14 46.62 57.74
C THR A 687 -38.83 46.92 56.28
N LEU A 688 -37.56 47.28 56.01
CA LEU A 688 -37.01 47.25 54.66
C LEU A 688 -37.35 45.89 54.02
N PRO A 689 -37.76 45.81 52.75
CA PRO A 689 -37.91 44.53 52.09
C PRO A 689 -36.54 43.84 52.09
N THR A 690 -36.38 42.85 52.95
CA THR A 690 -35.15 42.06 53.01
C THR A 690 -35.05 41.29 51.70
N LYS A 691 -33.97 41.55 50.96
CA LYS A 691 -33.57 40.82 49.75
C LYS A 691 -33.65 39.32 50.05
N THR A 692 -34.66 38.62 49.54
CA THR A 692 -34.69 37.17 49.62
C THR A 692 -33.59 36.59 48.72
N PRO A 693 -32.66 35.77 49.24
CA PRO A 693 -31.58 35.17 48.45
C PRO A 693 -32.09 34.41 47.21
N ARG A 694 -33.30 33.87 47.32
CA ARG A 694 -34.01 33.09 46.29
C ARG A 694 -34.30 33.90 45.01
N GLY A 695 -34.61 35.20 45.13
CA GLY A 695 -34.91 36.06 43.98
C GLY A 695 -33.66 36.47 43.17
N ARG A 696 -32.51 36.59 43.84
CA ARG A 696 -31.23 36.96 43.20
C ARG A 696 -30.65 35.79 42.38
N GLY A 697 -30.75 34.55 42.87
CA GLY A 697 -30.30 33.35 42.15
C GLY A 697 -31.07 33.11 40.84
N MET A 698 -32.40 33.27 40.86
CA MET A 698 -33.24 33.11 39.68
C MET A 698 -32.96 34.19 38.62
N LYS A 699 -32.77 35.46 39.01
CA LYS A 699 -32.43 36.56 38.08
C LYS A 699 -31.05 36.35 37.43
N ARG A 700 -30.06 35.89 38.19
CA ARG A 700 -28.72 35.55 37.67
C ARG A 700 -28.77 34.41 36.65
N SER A 701 -29.55 33.38 36.93
CA SER A 701 -29.74 32.25 36.00
C SER A 701 -30.40 32.69 34.69
N ILE A 702 -31.39 33.60 34.73
CA ILE A 702 -32.01 34.18 33.54
C ILE A 702 -31.01 34.97 32.68
N VAL A 703 -30.16 35.79 33.29
CA VAL A 703 -29.09 36.52 32.57
C VAL A 703 -28.11 35.55 31.91
N ARG A 704 -27.71 34.48 32.62
CA ARG A 704 -26.85 33.42 32.06
C ARG A 704 -27.47 32.72 30.85
N VAL A 705 -28.73 32.30 30.95
CA VAL A 705 -29.45 31.66 29.84
C VAL A 705 -29.57 32.61 28.64
N THR A 706 -29.82 33.89 28.90
CA THR A 706 -29.95 34.91 27.84
C THR A 706 -28.63 35.15 27.14
N LEU A 707 -27.52 35.29 27.87
CA LEU A 707 -26.18 35.45 27.29
C LEU A 707 -25.75 34.21 26.50
N LEU A 708 -26.02 33.01 27.04
CA LEU A 708 -25.77 31.76 26.35
C LEU A 708 -26.57 31.69 25.04
N ALA A 709 -27.84 32.09 25.05
CA ALA A 709 -28.68 32.13 23.86
C ALA A 709 -28.14 33.10 22.80
N ILE A 710 -27.66 34.30 23.19
CA ILE A 710 -27.07 35.27 22.25
C ILE A 710 -25.81 34.69 21.59
N VAL A 711 -24.88 34.17 22.39
CA VAL A 711 -23.60 33.64 21.87
C VAL A 711 -23.84 32.39 21.02
N SER A 712 -24.75 31.51 21.45
CA SER A 712 -25.14 30.32 20.71
C SER A 712 -25.77 30.69 19.36
N THR A 713 -26.79 31.53 19.35
CA THR A 713 -27.49 31.93 18.12
C THR A 713 -26.59 32.70 17.15
N PHE A 714 -25.68 33.56 17.65
CA PHE A 714 -24.68 34.23 16.83
C PHE A 714 -23.67 33.24 16.22
N SER A 715 -23.20 32.27 17.00
CA SER A 715 -22.26 31.25 16.51
C SER A 715 -22.91 30.30 15.50
N LEU A 716 -24.17 29.92 15.71
CA LEU A 716 -24.96 29.15 14.75
C LEU A 716 -25.20 29.93 13.46
N TRP A 717 -25.43 31.25 13.55
CA TRP A 717 -25.56 32.12 12.39
C TRP A 717 -24.28 32.13 11.54
N ILE A 718 -23.10 32.24 12.16
CA ILE A 718 -21.80 32.11 11.45
C ILE A 718 -21.66 30.74 10.79
N ALA A 719 -21.96 29.67 11.51
CA ALA A 719 -21.86 28.30 11.00
C ALA A 719 -22.79 28.07 9.79
N GLN A 720 -24.02 28.57 9.86
CA GLN A 720 -25.00 28.51 8.77
C GLN A 720 -24.57 29.35 7.57
N TRP A 721 -23.94 30.51 7.76
CA TRP A 721 -23.36 31.27 6.66
C TRP A 721 -22.24 30.53 5.95
N LEU A 722 -21.31 29.94 6.70
CA LEU A 722 -20.23 29.12 6.12
C LEU A 722 -20.81 27.94 5.32
N PHE A 723 -21.82 27.27 5.87
CA PHE A 723 -22.54 26.20 5.19
C PHE A 723 -23.14 26.66 3.86
N TRP A 724 -23.89 27.77 3.86
CA TRP A 724 -24.56 28.30 2.67
C TRP A 724 -23.62 28.91 1.64
N ILE A 725 -22.55 29.60 2.05
CA ILE A 725 -21.51 30.11 1.14
C ILE A 725 -20.87 28.93 0.41
N GLY A 726 -20.56 27.86 1.13
CA GLY A 726 -20.01 26.65 0.52
C GLY A 726 -20.99 25.97 -0.43
N PHE A 727 -22.23 25.77 0.01
CA PHE A 727 -23.26 25.15 -0.83
C PHE A 727 -23.54 25.95 -2.10
N VAL A 728 -23.76 27.26 -2.00
CA VAL A 728 -23.95 28.13 -3.17
C VAL A 728 -22.71 28.16 -4.05
N GLY A 729 -21.50 28.17 -3.48
CA GLY A 729 -20.26 28.10 -4.24
C GLY A 729 -20.13 26.82 -5.06
N ILE A 730 -20.54 25.67 -4.51
CA ILE A 730 -20.59 24.39 -5.25
C ILE A 730 -21.64 24.44 -6.37
N SER A 731 -22.76 25.13 -6.15
CA SER A 731 -23.89 25.19 -7.10
C SER A 731 -23.81 26.31 -8.14
N ALA A 732 -23.01 27.36 -7.94
CA ALA A 732 -23.04 28.58 -8.77
C ALA A 732 -21.98 28.64 -9.87
N GLU A 733 -20.94 27.81 -9.85
CA GLU A 733 -19.87 27.87 -10.84
C GLU A 733 -20.17 27.12 -12.17
N GLU A 734 -21.44 26.96 -12.56
CA GLU A 734 -21.81 26.38 -13.87
C GLU A 734 -21.42 27.27 -15.05
#